data_AF-A0A845TTU6-F1
#
_entry.id   AF-A0A845TTU6-F1
#
_cell.length_a   1.000
_cell.length_b   1.000
_cell.length_c   1.000
_cell.angle_alpha   90.00
_cell.angle_beta   90.00
_cell.angle_gamma   90.00
#
_symmetry.space_group_name_H-M   'P 1'
#
loop_
_entity.id
_entity.type
_entity.pdbx_description
1 polymer ?
#
loop_
_entity_poly.entity_id
_entity_poly.type
_entity_poly.pdbx_seq_one_letter_code
_entity_poly.pdbx_strand_id
1 'polypeptide(L)'
;MTVRAPGLGVPQGNVRRRAARETAAPEAAASRFLLSLHVLGRSRRLYLHDHPKIEESLDAAQRSLHDALAGGGFLAVTVERGQVLFRGRALGDSRGEMKSLSEDLLRRGITAVVFDRETHAGELLSFAEVFENPPAADPARERSSVSAWQEWLAARRIAAIRVNQPVTETRADAMLPRILAAMLEQRVKLAPGETPPESSAEPGEAGLVSAFQLLDALVRILPAGSASSSDAAREAARELERALSAAERPAMLLLARIMDLHPPREGSGETLEVYFARLAEEMAVSFTVAEFRAGRLPVSAVRDFALRLGRAVAALPNIHHALLGQVQSWGHDSGAAEFELIFWSELSPKELNDALRSEEAWAVPTPILRALLEQANTTSGMRDARSALMAYSRCLASPDAAARQATAAGLSDLGDTLTRFWPEQLPEEFGRAILDALIAERQPAVAALLVSVVERLALAALSKSRYAEYEKVSQALARCPQSSDHDHLRLIERNLFEGEHWDTLVAGALERRPLDASLVRLLARDPDRLLECLTALLSPAQAESAGTALDALPAMVRLVRTIGDSAVQALVKRVFDKRIGRSTAAVKLLGSTRPQELLEALPQALPAWDWSIQDLAISELARNNVPGLALVLLQILPQAHLHVVPMIIDQLAADGDPACVPYLLEIAAGENERVTDLFIRIKAIEALGRMRAVEAALLLRTILRKRNGLSYAEPAGLRAAAEEALYQLEGRAPTARQSQDGEPAPSSNVTFARPRRYPRYPLESPWRARIAGPQPASARVNTISMGGASLQSSRRLQVGDSFPVEIKSGLRTIHSLAVVRNIQSDGSGIEFVHMASEDREKLRRILKGLSKD
;
A
#
# COMPACT_ATOMS: atom_id res chain seq x y z
N MET A 1 14.11 38.06 55.71
CA MET A 1 13.35 39.33 55.70
C MET A 1 12.75 39.50 54.32
N THR A 2 11.48 39.12 54.17
CA THR A 2 10.71 39.36 52.94
C THR A 2 9.29 39.68 53.36
N VAL A 3 8.97 40.96 53.21
CA VAL A 3 7.68 41.59 53.47
C VAL A 3 6.87 41.51 52.17
N ARG A 4 5.62 41.01 52.22
CA ARG A 4 4.47 41.76 51.69
C ARG A 4 3.11 41.13 52.03
N ALA A 5 2.20 42.05 52.29
CA ALA A 5 0.85 41.98 52.83
C ALA A 5 -0.23 41.60 51.77
N PRO A 6 -1.52 41.47 52.19
CA PRO A 6 -2.54 40.62 51.57
C PRO A 6 -3.53 41.39 50.66
N GLY A 7 -4.36 40.66 49.92
CA GLY A 7 -5.51 41.21 49.18
C GLY A 7 -6.55 40.12 48.85
N LEU A 8 -7.62 40.08 49.64
CA LEU A 8 -8.82 39.26 49.43
C LEU A 8 -9.66 39.84 48.29
N GLY A 9 -9.82 39.08 47.20
CA GLY A 9 -10.82 39.29 46.16
C GLY A 9 -11.65 38.02 45.99
N VAL A 10 -12.95 38.11 46.26
CA VAL A 10 -13.92 37.02 46.12
C VAL A 10 -14.02 36.59 44.64
N PRO A 11 -13.95 35.29 44.31
CA PRO A 11 -13.91 34.87 42.91
C PRO A 11 -15.32 34.86 42.27
N GLN A 12 -15.52 35.75 41.30
CA GLN A 12 -16.65 35.73 40.34
C GLN A 12 -16.68 34.46 39.44
N GLY A 13 -15.68 33.57 39.55
CA GLY A 13 -15.58 32.33 38.78
C GLY A 13 -16.60 31.24 39.16
N ASN A 14 -17.16 31.30 40.38
CA ASN A 14 -18.12 30.28 40.82
C ASN A 14 -19.54 30.51 40.28
N VAL A 15 -19.92 31.74 39.90
CA VAL A 15 -21.26 32.02 39.35
C VAL A 15 -21.36 31.60 37.88
N ARG A 16 -20.31 31.86 37.06
CA ARG A 16 -20.24 31.41 35.65
C ARG A 16 -20.11 29.89 35.50
N ARG A 17 -19.35 29.21 36.38
CA ARG A 17 -19.26 27.73 36.38
C ARG A 17 -20.52 27.04 36.86
N ARG A 18 -21.35 27.70 37.68
CA ARG A 18 -22.63 27.16 38.14
C ARG A 18 -23.71 27.28 37.06
N ALA A 19 -23.81 28.44 36.41
CA ALA A 19 -24.72 28.66 35.29
C ALA A 19 -24.41 27.74 34.08
N ALA A 20 -23.14 27.53 33.74
CA ALA A 20 -22.73 26.62 32.67
C ALA A 20 -22.94 25.13 33.02
N ARG A 21 -22.89 24.75 34.31
CA ARG A 21 -23.21 23.39 34.78
C ARG A 21 -24.71 23.10 34.78
N GLU A 22 -25.54 24.11 35.05
CA GLU A 22 -27.00 23.98 35.08
C GLU A 22 -27.60 23.87 33.66
N THR A 23 -27.00 24.50 32.63
CA THR A 23 -27.42 24.34 31.23
C THR A 23 -26.85 23.10 30.53
N ALA A 24 -25.67 22.61 30.93
CA ALA A 24 -25.03 21.43 30.33
C ALA A 24 -25.60 20.08 30.81
N ALA A 25 -26.28 20.05 31.97
CA ALA A 25 -26.88 18.83 32.52
C ALA A 25 -27.94 18.17 31.59
N PRO A 26 -28.92 18.90 31.01
CA PRO A 26 -29.90 18.30 30.11
C PRO A 26 -29.34 17.89 28.75
N GLU A 27 -28.41 18.67 28.16
CA GLU A 27 -27.76 18.35 26.87
C GLU A 27 -26.90 17.08 27.00
N ALA A 28 -26.18 16.92 28.12
CA ALA A 28 -25.39 15.73 28.40
C ALA A 28 -26.28 14.48 28.61
N ALA A 29 -27.43 14.64 29.27
CA ALA A 29 -28.39 13.55 29.45
C ALA A 29 -29.03 13.12 28.12
N ALA A 30 -29.43 14.09 27.28
CA ALA A 30 -29.94 13.83 25.93
C ALA A 30 -28.90 13.11 25.05
N SER A 31 -27.65 13.56 25.08
CA SER A 31 -26.55 12.93 24.33
C SER A 31 -26.31 11.48 24.77
N ARG A 32 -26.29 11.22 26.08
CA ARG A 32 -26.12 9.86 26.62
C ARG A 32 -27.26 8.93 26.22
N PHE A 33 -28.49 9.43 26.25
CA PHE A 33 -29.64 8.65 25.78
C PHE A 33 -29.52 8.30 24.30
N LEU A 34 -29.24 9.29 23.44
CA LEU A 34 -29.14 9.07 22.00
C LEU A 34 -28.02 8.10 21.61
N LEU A 35 -26.88 8.16 22.30
CA LEU A 35 -25.81 7.17 22.13
C LEU A 35 -26.26 5.78 22.57
N SER A 36 -26.94 5.67 23.72
CA SER A 36 -27.44 4.39 24.22
C SER A 36 -28.50 3.80 23.29
N LEU A 37 -29.35 4.64 22.67
CA LEU A 37 -30.31 4.25 21.65
C LEU A 37 -29.62 3.76 20.37
N HIS A 38 -28.54 4.43 19.93
CA HIS A 38 -27.75 4.00 18.78
C HIS A 38 -27.09 2.63 19.02
N VAL A 39 -26.56 2.43 20.23
CA VAL A 39 -25.99 1.14 20.66
C VAL A 39 -27.08 0.06 20.68
N LEU A 40 -28.27 0.34 21.21
CA LEU A 40 -29.40 -0.59 21.18
C LEU A 40 -29.78 -0.98 19.74
N GLY A 41 -29.88 0.00 18.83
CA GLY A 41 -30.16 -0.24 17.41
C GLY A 41 -29.08 -1.09 16.71
N ARG A 42 -27.80 -0.86 17.01
CA ARG A 42 -26.69 -1.68 16.50
C ARG A 42 -26.67 -3.09 17.08
N SER A 43 -26.93 -3.22 18.38
CA SER A 43 -27.00 -4.52 19.07
C SER A 43 -28.10 -5.40 18.48
N ARG A 44 -29.28 -4.83 18.20
CA ARG A 44 -30.36 -5.57 17.54
C ARG A 44 -29.97 -6.09 16.15
N ARG A 45 -29.28 -5.27 15.34
CA ARG A 45 -28.79 -5.70 14.01
C ARG A 45 -27.77 -6.84 14.05
N LEU A 46 -27.01 -6.96 15.14
CA LEU A 46 -25.88 -7.88 15.25
C LEU A 46 -26.22 -9.17 15.99
N TYR A 47 -27.23 -9.15 16.87
CA TYR A 47 -27.55 -10.26 17.77
C TYR A 47 -28.97 -10.80 17.56
N LEU A 48 -29.19 -12.08 17.89
CA LEU A 48 -30.52 -12.70 17.88
C LEU A 48 -31.41 -12.11 18.98
N HIS A 49 -32.73 -12.23 18.82
CA HIS A 49 -33.76 -11.53 19.63
C HIS A 49 -33.61 -11.70 21.15
N ASP A 50 -33.09 -12.85 21.62
CA ASP A 50 -32.95 -13.18 23.06
C ASP A 50 -31.50 -13.00 23.58
N HIS A 51 -30.65 -12.23 22.89
CA HIS A 51 -29.26 -12.08 23.29
C HIS A 51 -29.09 -11.11 24.48
N PRO A 52 -28.31 -11.46 25.53
CA PRO A 52 -28.19 -10.66 26.75
C PRO A 52 -27.64 -9.24 26.51
N LYS A 53 -26.90 -9.02 25.41
CA LYS A 53 -26.44 -7.67 25.03
C LYS A 53 -27.56 -6.74 24.60
N ILE A 54 -28.67 -7.26 24.06
CA ILE A 54 -29.83 -6.45 23.70
C ILE A 54 -30.50 -5.95 24.98
N GLU A 55 -30.73 -6.84 25.96
CA GLU A 55 -31.27 -6.49 27.29
C GLU A 55 -30.40 -5.45 28.02
N GLU A 56 -29.07 -5.67 28.07
CA GLU A 56 -28.14 -4.74 28.70
C GLU A 56 -28.19 -3.34 28.04
N SER A 57 -28.25 -3.29 26.71
CA SER A 57 -28.37 -2.04 25.96
C SER A 57 -29.74 -1.37 26.11
N LEU A 58 -30.81 -2.15 26.26
CA LEU A 58 -32.16 -1.65 26.50
C LEU A 58 -32.27 -1.01 27.89
N ASP A 59 -31.73 -1.66 28.91
CA ASP A 59 -31.67 -1.12 30.28
C ASP A 59 -30.84 0.16 30.37
N ALA A 60 -29.75 0.23 29.60
CA ALA A 60 -28.93 1.44 29.50
C ALA A 60 -29.66 2.59 28.79
N ALA A 61 -30.35 2.30 27.68
CA ALA A 61 -31.15 3.28 26.94
C ALA A 61 -32.33 3.79 27.78
N GLN A 62 -33.05 2.90 28.48
CA GLN A 62 -34.18 3.27 29.33
C GLN A 62 -33.76 4.14 30.51
N ARG A 63 -32.68 3.79 31.22
CA ARG A 63 -32.15 4.61 32.32
C ARG A 63 -31.74 6.00 31.82
N SER A 64 -31.02 6.05 30.71
CA SER A 64 -30.58 7.32 30.12
C SER A 64 -31.76 8.17 29.62
N LEU A 65 -32.83 7.54 29.12
CA LEU A 65 -34.05 8.25 28.73
C LEU A 65 -34.73 8.88 29.96
N HIS A 66 -34.85 8.11 31.04
CA HIS A 66 -35.46 8.62 32.28
C HIS A 66 -34.68 9.83 32.83
N ASP A 67 -33.35 9.76 32.81
CA ASP A 67 -32.48 10.86 33.20
C ASP A 67 -32.65 12.09 32.28
N ALA A 68 -32.82 11.88 30.97
CA ALA A 68 -33.03 12.96 30.01
C ALA A 68 -34.42 13.63 30.14
N LEU A 69 -35.44 12.84 30.51
CA LEU A 69 -36.82 13.30 30.71
C LEU A 69 -37.05 13.94 32.11
N ALA A 70 -36.14 13.72 33.07
CA ALA A 70 -36.24 14.32 34.40
C ALA A 70 -36.22 15.87 34.36
N GLY A 71 -35.70 16.48 33.28
CA GLY A 71 -35.60 17.93 33.08
C GLY A 71 -36.70 18.57 32.22
N GLY A 72 -37.64 17.79 31.67
CA GLY A 72 -38.72 18.28 30.81
C GLY A 72 -39.54 17.09 30.31
N GLY A 73 -40.86 17.17 30.39
CA GLY A 73 -41.78 16.02 30.20
C GLY A 73 -41.67 15.26 28.87
N PHE A 74 -40.90 15.77 27.90
CA PHE A 74 -40.57 15.10 26.64
C PHE A 74 -39.13 15.43 26.20
N LEU A 75 -38.55 14.56 25.37
CA LEU A 75 -37.26 14.74 24.71
C LEU A 75 -37.48 14.86 23.20
N ALA A 76 -37.34 16.07 22.64
CA ALA A 76 -37.44 16.32 21.21
C ALA A 76 -36.06 16.53 20.56
N VAL A 77 -35.80 15.81 19.48
CA VAL A 77 -34.53 15.79 18.76
C VAL A 77 -34.79 15.93 17.26
N THR A 78 -33.97 16.72 16.58
CA THR A 78 -34.03 16.92 15.12
C THR A 78 -32.70 16.59 14.47
N VAL A 79 -32.71 16.20 13.20
CA VAL A 79 -31.50 15.78 12.48
C VAL A 79 -31.36 16.55 11.18
N GLU A 80 -30.26 17.26 11.01
CA GLU A 80 -30.04 18.12 9.85
C GLU A 80 -28.56 18.36 9.55
N ARG A 81 -28.21 18.55 8.27
CA ARG A 81 -26.83 18.78 7.82
C ARG A 81 -25.83 17.76 8.41
N GLY A 82 -26.28 16.54 8.70
CA GLY A 82 -25.46 15.50 9.33
C GLY A 82 -25.19 15.73 10.83
N GLN A 83 -25.97 16.56 11.52
CA GLN A 83 -25.87 16.82 12.95
C GLN A 83 -27.18 16.49 13.67
N VAL A 84 -27.08 16.12 14.95
CA VAL A 84 -28.22 15.91 15.84
C VAL A 84 -28.43 17.15 16.71
N LEU A 85 -29.61 17.74 16.60
CA LEU A 85 -30.00 18.98 17.26
C LEU A 85 -30.95 18.67 18.42
N PHE A 86 -30.62 19.15 19.62
CA PHE A 86 -31.49 19.12 20.79
C PHE A 86 -31.84 20.55 21.21
N ARG A 87 -33.14 20.86 21.32
CA ARG A 87 -33.63 22.24 21.53
C ARG A 87 -33.02 23.25 20.54
N GLY A 88 -32.85 22.79 19.30
CA GLY A 88 -32.25 23.54 18.19
C GLY A 88 -30.73 23.73 18.24
N ARG A 89 -30.01 23.20 19.25
CA ARG A 89 -28.54 23.26 19.32
C ARG A 89 -27.90 21.93 18.94
N ALA A 90 -26.80 21.98 18.19
CA ALA A 90 -26.03 20.79 17.85
C ALA A 90 -25.43 20.17 19.11
N LEU A 91 -25.67 18.88 19.30
CA LEU A 91 -25.04 18.12 20.38
C LEU A 91 -23.55 17.93 20.07
N GLY A 92 -22.70 18.17 21.06
CA GLY A 92 -21.25 18.07 20.90
C GLY A 92 -20.81 16.66 20.52
N ASP A 93 -19.96 16.56 19.48
CA ASP A 93 -19.53 15.28 18.91
C ASP A 93 -18.01 15.12 18.91
N SER A 94 -17.42 14.90 20.09
CA SER A 94 -15.96 14.75 20.23
C SER A 94 -15.39 13.48 19.58
N ARG A 95 -16.23 12.49 19.22
CA ARG A 95 -15.81 11.16 18.73
C ARG A 95 -16.43 10.75 17.39
N GLY A 96 -17.25 11.59 16.77
CA GLY A 96 -17.95 11.27 15.51
C GLY A 96 -19.19 10.38 15.69
N GLU A 97 -19.62 10.10 16.92
CA GLU A 97 -20.70 9.17 17.23
C GLU A 97 -22.08 9.79 16.95
N MET A 98 -22.25 11.09 17.23
CA MET A 98 -23.49 11.81 16.89
C MET A 98 -23.64 11.98 15.38
N LYS A 99 -22.55 12.22 14.66
CA LYS A 99 -22.54 12.27 13.19
C LYS A 99 -22.90 10.91 12.57
N SER A 100 -22.41 9.81 13.15
CA SER A 100 -22.84 8.48 12.68
C SER A 100 -24.33 8.22 12.94
N LEU A 101 -24.86 8.69 14.07
CA LEU A 101 -26.28 8.56 14.39
C LEU A 101 -27.15 9.43 13.47
N SER A 102 -26.77 10.68 13.20
CA SER A 102 -27.51 11.58 12.31
C SER A 102 -27.60 11.02 10.89
N GLU A 103 -26.50 10.50 10.34
CA GLU A 103 -26.47 9.85 9.03
C GLU A 103 -27.36 8.60 9.01
N ASP A 104 -27.40 7.82 10.09
CA ASP A 104 -28.27 6.65 10.19
C ASP A 104 -29.76 7.01 10.28
N LEU A 105 -30.12 8.08 11.00
CA LEU A 105 -31.50 8.57 11.10
C LEU A 105 -31.98 9.17 9.77
N LEU A 106 -31.15 10.01 9.13
CA LEU A 106 -31.47 10.63 7.84
C LEU A 106 -31.64 9.59 6.73
N ARG A 107 -30.78 8.57 6.67
CA ARG A 107 -30.93 7.45 5.71
C ARG A 107 -32.26 6.71 5.83
N ARG A 108 -32.92 6.81 6.99
CA ARG A 108 -34.18 6.15 7.30
C ARG A 108 -35.38 7.09 7.21
N GLY A 109 -35.18 8.33 6.75
CA GLY A 109 -36.25 9.32 6.61
C GLY A 109 -36.73 9.89 7.94
N ILE A 110 -35.89 9.86 8.99
CA ILE A 110 -36.19 10.46 10.29
C ILE A 110 -35.51 11.82 10.37
N THR A 111 -36.32 12.88 10.42
CA THR A 111 -35.86 14.26 10.55
C THR A 111 -36.16 14.82 11.93
N ALA A 112 -37.18 14.28 12.63
CA ALA A 112 -37.51 14.63 14.00
C ALA A 112 -38.01 13.41 14.79
N VAL A 113 -37.61 13.29 16.06
CA VAL A 113 -38.13 12.26 16.99
C VAL A 113 -38.40 12.89 18.34
N VAL A 114 -39.52 12.51 18.95
CA VAL A 114 -39.96 12.98 20.26
C VAL A 114 -40.28 11.78 21.14
N PHE A 115 -39.68 11.71 22.31
CA PHE A 115 -39.94 10.70 23.33
C PHE A 115 -40.72 11.33 24.49
N ASP A 116 -41.86 10.79 24.84
CA ASP A 116 -42.70 11.26 25.96
C ASP A 116 -42.33 10.58 27.29
N ARG A 117 -42.80 11.12 28.42
CA ARG A 117 -42.57 10.56 29.75
C ARG A 117 -43.12 9.14 29.91
N GLU A 118 -44.14 8.81 29.16
CA GLU A 118 -44.81 7.50 29.17
C GLU A 118 -44.05 6.42 28.37
N THR A 119 -42.94 6.78 27.72
CA THR A 119 -42.14 5.83 26.92
C THR A 119 -41.56 4.73 27.81
N HIS A 120 -42.00 3.48 27.58
CA HIS A 120 -41.54 2.31 28.32
C HIS A 120 -40.55 1.44 27.53
N ALA A 121 -39.88 0.50 28.20
CA ALA A 121 -38.86 -0.37 27.62
C ALA A 121 -39.31 -1.08 26.33
N GLY A 122 -40.53 -1.64 26.36
CA GLY A 122 -41.13 -2.32 25.19
C GLY A 122 -41.30 -1.41 23.96
N GLU A 123 -41.65 -0.13 24.14
CA GLU A 123 -41.74 0.82 23.04
C GLU A 123 -40.36 1.21 22.50
N LEU A 124 -39.36 1.40 23.37
CA LEU A 124 -37.98 1.65 22.94
C LEU A 124 -37.39 0.49 22.14
N LEU A 125 -37.64 -0.74 22.61
CA LEU A 125 -37.18 -1.93 21.93
C LEU A 125 -37.87 -2.09 20.57
N SER A 126 -39.16 -1.82 20.49
CA SER A 126 -39.94 -1.86 19.24
C SER A 126 -39.53 -0.73 18.29
N PHE A 127 -39.19 0.45 18.81
CA PHE A 127 -38.67 1.57 18.04
C PHE A 127 -37.27 1.30 17.50
N ALA A 128 -36.42 0.57 18.23
CA ALA A 128 -35.09 0.19 17.76
C ALA A 128 -35.12 -0.69 16.49
N GLU A 129 -36.25 -1.31 16.14
CA GLU A 129 -36.43 -2.02 14.87
C GLU A 129 -36.30 -1.11 13.64
N VAL A 130 -36.46 0.20 13.79
CA VAL A 130 -36.20 1.18 12.73
C VAL A 130 -34.79 1.02 12.15
N PHE A 131 -33.82 0.58 12.95
CA PHE A 131 -32.44 0.40 12.50
C PHE A 131 -32.27 -0.82 11.57
N GLU A 132 -33.24 -1.73 11.56
CA GLU A 132 -33.30 -2.92 10.69
C GLU A 132 -34.31 -2.73 9.54
N ASN A 133 -35.55 -2.37 9.87
CA ASN A 133 -36.70 -2.38 8.97
C ASN A 133 -37.49 -1.04 9.07
N PRO A 134 -36.96 0.05 8.50
CA PRO A 134 -37.66 1.33 8.47
C PRO A 134 -38.91 1.27 7.56
N PRO A 135 -39.92 2.13 7.79
CA PRO A 135 -41.05 2.25 6.87
C PRO A 135 -40.60 2.75 5.49
N ALA A 136 -41.30 2.31 4.44
CA ALA A 136 -41.11 2.81 3.08
C ALA A 136 -41.70 4.22 2.93
N ALA A 137 -41.01 5.22 3.48
CA ALA A 137 -41.38 6.63 3.40
C ALA A 137 -40.55 7.35 2.32
N ASP A 138 -41.20 8.14 1.46
CA ASP A 138 -40.53 9.04 0.51
C ASP A 138 -40.16 10.36 1.23
N PRO A 139 -38.86 10.64 1.46
CA PRO A 139 -38.43 11.84 2.18
C PRO A 139 -38.77 13.15 1.44
N ALA A 140 -39.08 13.09 0.13
CA ALA A 140 -39.45 14.27 -0.65
C ALA A 140 -40.92 14.70 -0.49
N ARG A 141 -41.78 13.86 0.12
CA ARG A 141 -43.21 14.14 0.33
C ARG A 141 -43.58 14.04 1.80
N GLU A 142 -43.45 15.17 2.49
CA GLU A 142 -43.66 15.32 3.94
C GLU A 142 -45.00 14.76 4.45
N ARG A 143 -46.11 14.96 3.72
CA ARG A 143 -47.41 14.39 4.11
C ARG A 143 -47.48 12.86 4.01
N SER A 144 -46.76 12.27 3.05
CA SER A 144 -46.71 10.82 2.85
C SER A 144 -45.76 10.14 3.82
N SER A 145 -44.72 10.83 4.27
CA SER A 145 -43.79 10.30 5.27
C SER A 145 -44.44 10.27 6.66
N VAL A 146 -45.18 11.31 7.05
CA VAL A 146 -45.88 11.36 8.34
C VAL A 146 -46.92 10.25 8.48
N SER A 147 -47.72 9.98 7.43
CA SER A 147 -48.72 8.90 7.46
C SER A 147 -48.08 7.52 7.53
N ALA A 148 -47.01 7.28 6.75
CA ALA A 148 -46.28 6.01 6.78
C ALA A 148 -45.64 5.72 8.14
N TRP A 149 -45.09 6.76 8.80
CA TRP A 149 -44.56 6.65 10.16
C TRP A 149 -45.67 6.39 11.19
N GLN A 150 -46.83 7.04 11.06
CA GLN A 150 -47.98 6.79 11.94
C GLN A 150 -48.48 5.35 11.85
N GLU A 151 -48.64 4.82 10.65
CA GLU A 151 -49.04 3.42 10.43
C GLU A 151 -48.00 2.45 10.99
N TRP A 152 -46.71 2.73 10.79
CA TRP A 152 -45.61 1.89 11.28
C TRP A 152 -45.52 1.86 12.81
N LEU A 153 -45.69 3.01 13.48
CA LEU A 153 -45.71 3.12 14.93
C LEU A 153 -46.95 2.44 15.52
N ALA A 154 -48.11 2.64 14.91
CA ALA A 154 -49.37 2.01 15.32
C ALA A 154 -49.31 0.48 15.21
N ALA A 155 -48.74 -0.06 14.12
CA ALA A 155 -48.56 -1.51 13.93
C ALA A 155 -47.70 -2.16 15.02
N ARG A 156 -46.79 -1.40 15.62
CA ARG A 156 -45.89 -1.83 16.71
C ARG A 156 -46.37 -1.45 18.11
N ARG A 157 -47.58 -0.89 18.22
CA ARG A 157 -48.19 -0.42 19.47
C ARG A 157 -47.30 0.60 20.22
N ILE A 158 -46.63 1.48 19.47
CA ILE A 158 -45.82 2.56 20.02
C ILE A 158 -46.68 3.82 20.10
N ALA A 159 -46.96 4.31 21.31
CA ALA A 159 -47.82 5.46 21.56
C ALA A 159 -47.04 6.69 22.09
N ALA A 160 -45.99 6.48 22.89
CA ALA A 160 -45.26 7.57 23.53
C ALA A 160 -44.07 8.11 22.71
N ILE A 161 -43.78 7.53 21.54
CA ILE A 161 -42.73 8.00 20.63
C ILE A 161 -43.38 8.56 19.36
N ARG A 162 -43.06 9.81 19.02
CA ARG A 162 -43.54 10.49 17.82
C ARG A 162 -42.39 10.73 16.86
N VAL A 163 -42.58 10.43 15.57
CA VAL A 163 -41.56 10.62 14.52
C VAL A 163 -42.11 11.55 13.46
N ASN A 164 -41.33 12.55 13.06
CA ASN A 164 -41.65 13.56 12.05
C ASN A 164 -43.00 14.28 12.28
N GLN A 165 -43.50 14.30 13.52
CA GLN A 165 -44.73 14.99 13.89
C GLN A 165 -44.41 16.31 14.60
N PRO A 166 -45.16 17.37 14.33
CA PRO A 166 -45.02 18.63 15.06
C PRO A 166 -45.48 18.45 16.51
N VAL A 167 -44.65 18.86 17.47
CA VAL A 167 -45.04 18.98 18.87
C VAL A 167 -45.96 20.20 18.99
N THR A 168 -47.28 19.99 19.01
CA THR A 168 -48.26 21.04 19.31
C THR A 168 -48.28 21.35 20.80
N GLU A 169 -47.27 22.06 21.29
CA GLU A 169 -47.52 23.07 22.31
C GLU A 169 -47.60 24.42 21.59
N THR A 170 -48.78 25.03 21.60
CA THR A 170 -48.94 26.46 21.29
C THR A 170 -48.14 27.29 22.29
N ARG A 171 -46.84 27.44 22.07
CA ARG A 171 -46.11 28.63 22.53
C ARG A 171 -46.31 29.71 21.47
N ALA A 172 -46.72 30.90 21.92
CA ALA A 172 -46.86 32.10 21.09
C ALA A 172 -45.58 32.43 20.28
N ASP A 173 -44.44 31.86 20.67
CA ASP A 173 -43.11 32.05 20.09
C ASP A 173 -42.99 31.64 18.62
N ALA A 174 -43.72 30.64 18.11
CA ALA A 174 -43.61 30.23 16.69
C ALA A 174 -44.43 31.12 15.73
N MET A 175 -45.49 31.75 16.21
CA MET A 175 -46.29 32.73 15.45
C MET A 175 -45.56 34.07 15.33
N LEU A 176 -44.75 34.44 16.32
CA LEU A 176 -44.08 35.73 16.38
C LEU A 176 -43.18 36.00 15.16
N PRO A 177 -42.28 35.10 14.72
CA PRO A 177 -41.49 35.30 13.52
C PRO A 177 -42.34 35.42 12.25
N ARG A 178 -43.44 34.67 12.13
CA ARG A 178 -44.33 34.73 10.96
C ARG A 178 -45.12 36.04 10.92
N ILE A 179 -45.58 36.53 12.08
CA ILE A 179 -46.18 37.85 12.22
C ILE A 179 -45.15 38.93 11.90
N LEU A 180 -43.92 38.79 12.40
CA LEU A 180 -42.84 39.74 12.16
C LEU A 180 -42.45 39.81 10.68
N ALA A 181 -42.35 38.66 10.00
CA ALA A 181 -42.12 38.58 8.56
C ALA A 181 -43.26 39.25 7.78
N ALA A 182 -44.52 38.94 8.13
CA ALA A 182 -45.69 39.58 7.52
C ALA A 182 -45.73 41.10 7.78
N MET A 183 -45.34 41.55 8.97
CA MET A 183 -45.25 42.98 9.33
C MET A 183 -44.14 43.70 8.57
N LEU A 184 -42.97 43.07 8.44
CA LEU A 184 -41.85 43.57 7.62
C LEU A 184 -42.28 43.70 6.15
N GLU A 185 -42.91 42.67 5.58
CA GLU A 185 -43.45 42.73 4.22
C GLU A 185 -44.51 43.81 4.04
N GLN A 186 -45.43 43.93 5.00
CA GLN A 186 -46.51 44.92 4.95
C GLN A 186 -45.95 46.34 5.07
N ARG A 187 -44.93 46.58 5.90
CA ARG A 187 -44.23 47.87 6.01
C ARG A 187 -43.48 48.23 4.74
N VAL A 188 -42.80 47.27 4.12
CA VAL A 188 -42.16 47.44 2.81
C VAL A 188 -43.19 47.85 1.74
N LYS A 189 -44.42 47.33 1.82
CA LYS A 189 -45.55 47.67 0.93
C LYS A 189 -46.22 49.02 1.25
N LEU A 190 -46.11 49.53 2.48
CA LEU A 190 -46.82 50.73 2.99
C LEU A 190 -46.00 52.02 2.99
N ALA A 191 -44.69 52.00 2.74
CA ALA A 191 -43.88 53.22 2.67
C ALA A 191 -44.33 54.11 1.47
N PRO A 192 -44.95 55.28 1.70
CA PRO A 192 -45.47 56.11 0.62
C PRO A 192 -44.40 57.06 0.08
N GLY A 193 -44.21 57.06 -1.24
CA GLY A 193 -43.97 58.30 -1.97
C GLY A 193 -42.56 58.88 -2.06
N GLU A 194 -41.49 58.12 -1.86
CA GLU A 194 -40.19 58.50 -2.43
C GLU A 194 -40.05 57.84 -3.81
N THR A 195 -39.92 58.67 -4.84
CA THR A 195 -39.57 58.28 -6.20
C THR A 195 -38.47 57.20 -6.17
N PRO A 196 -38.58 56.12 -6.96
CA PRO A 196 -37.55 55.09 -6.97
C PRO A 196 -36.24 55.77 -7.40
N PRO A 197 -35.19 55.83 -6.55
CA PRO A 197 -33.88 56.08 -7.11
C PRO A 197 -33.64 54.96 -8.11
N GLU A 198 -33.18 55.33 -9.31
CA GLU A 198 -32.78 54.42 -10.36
C GLU A 198 -31.65 53.49 -9.86
N SER A 199 -32.05 52.40 -9.21
CA SER A 199 -31.51 51.06 -9.34
C SER A 199 -32.21 50.20 -8.29
N SER A 200 -32.77 49.10 -8.76
CA SER A 200 -32.99 47.88 -7.99
C SER A 200 -31.66 47.37 -7.44
N ALA A 201 -31.04 48.12 -6.52
CA ALA A 201 -29.82 47.72 -5.86
C ALA A 201 -30.19 46.60 -4.90
N GLU A 202 -29.80 45.37 -5.24
CA GLU A 202 -29.70 44.32 -4.23
C GLU A 202 -28.89 44.86 -3.04
N PRO A 203 -29.25 44.49 -1.79
CA PRO A 203 -28.52 44.97 -0.62
C PRO A 203 -27.03 44.73 -0.83
N GLY A 204 -26.19 45.76 -0.67
CA GLY A 204 -24.74 45.56 -0.65
C GLY A 204 -24.29 44.94 0.68
N GLU A 205 -22.97 44.74 0.86
CA GLU A 205 -22.39 44.25 2.12
C GLU A 205 -22.82 45.09 3.33
N ALA A 206 -22.96 46.41 3.16
CA ALA A 206 -23.50 47.31 4.20
C ALA A 206 -24.96 46.98 4.59
N GLY A 207 -25.80 46.60 3.61
CA GLY A 207 -27.18 46.20 3.86
C GLY A 207 -27.29 44.87 4.62
N LEU A 208 -26.35 43.95 4.39
CA LEU A 208 -26.25 42.70 5.16
C LEU A 208 -25.87 42.98 6.63
N VAL A 209 -24.89 43.85 6.88
CA VAL A 209 -24.51 44.25 8.24
C VAL A 209 -25.67 44.96 8.95
N SER A 210 -26.38 45.86 8.26
CA SER A 210 -27.59 46.51 8.76
C SER A 210 -28.71 45.49 9.08
N ALA A 211 -28.83 44.41 8.31
CA ALA A 211 -29.78 43.34 8.60
C ALA A 211 -29.40 42.54 9.86
N PHE A 212 -28.10 42.32 10.12
CA PHE A 212 -27.64 41.74 11.39
C PHE A 212 -27.92 42.64 12.58
N GLN A 213 -27.73 43.95 12.44
CA GLN A 213 -28.08 44.92 13.50
C GLN A 213 -29.59 44.89 13.81
N LEU A 214 -30.43 44.84 12.76
CA LEU A 214 -31.88 44.71 12.93
C LEU A 214 -32.23 43.39 13.63
N LEU A 215 -31.62 42.28 13.22
CA LEU A 215 -31.82 40.98 13.84
C LEU A 215 -31.41 40.95 15.32
N ASP A 216 -30.29 41.58 15.67
CA ASP A 216 -29.83 41.73 17.07
C ASP A 216 -30.81 42.57 17.90
N ALA A 217 -31.29 43.68 17.34
CA ALA A 217 -32.29 44.51 17.98
C ALA A 217 -33.61 43.75 18.23
N LEU A 218 -34.05 42.94 17.27
CA LEU A 218 -35.27 42.14 17.39
C LEU A 218 -35.19 41.11 18.52
N VAL A 219 -34.05 40.43 18.68
CA VAL A 219 -33.82 39.50 19.80
C VAL A 219 -33.92 40.22 21.15
N ARG A 220 -33.35 41.43 21.26
CA ARG A 220 -33.39 42.24 22.49
C ARG A 220 -34.81 42.65 22.88
N ILE A 221 -35.64 42.93 21.88
CA ILE A 221 -37.02 43.42 22.04
C ILE A 221 -38.00 42.27 22.31
N LEU A 222 -37.68 41.05 21.86
CA LEU A 222 -38.52 39.85 21.96
C LEU A 222 -37.93 38.79 22.92
N PRO A 223 -37.66 39.08 24.22
CA PRO A 223 -37.11 38.07 25.10
C PRO A 223 -38.09 36.91 25.28
N ALA A 224 -37.55 35.69 25.25
CA ALA A 224 -38.27 34.45 25.47
C ALA A 224 -38.93 34.44 26.86
N GLY A 225 -40.23 34.69 26.90
CA GLY A 225 -41.09 34.52 28.07
C GLY A 225 -40.91 35.56 29.18
N SER A 226 -41.61 36.70 29.10
CA SER A 226 -42.17 37.43 30.27
C SER A 226 -42.76 38.81 29.91
N ALA A 227 -43.73 38.88 29.00
CA ALA A 227 -44.66 40.01 29.02
C ALA A 227 -45.88 39.62 29.88
N SER A 228 -45.69 39.48 31.18
CA SER A 228 -46.79 39.24 32.14
C SER A 228 -47.62 40.51 32.41
N SER A 229 -47.25 41.66 31.81
CA SER A 229 -47.94 42.95 31.91
C SER A 229 -48.28 43.55 30.55
N SER A 230 -49.48 44.13 30.42
CA SER A 230 -49.95 44.83 29.20
C SER A 230 -49.05 46.02 28.81
N ASP A 231 -48.38 46.66 29.78
CA ASP A 231 -47.49 47.79 29.52
C ASP A 231 -46.15 47.36 28.91
N ALA A 232 -45.58 46.23 29.37
CA ALA A 232 -44.36 45.67 28.80
C ALA A 232 -44.54 45.25 27.33
N ALA A 233 -45.71 44.73 26.97
CA ALA A 233 -46.05 44.39 25.58
C ALA A 233 -46.19 45.64 24.69
N ARG A 234 -46.75 46.75 25.20
CA ARG A 234 -46.83 48.03 24.45
C ARG A 234 -45.45 48.67 24.30
N GLU A 235 -44.59 48.56 25.30
CA GLU A 235 -43.23 49.10 25.25
C GLU A 235 -42.36 48.31 24.27
N ALA A 236 -42.44 46.98 24.28
CA ALA A 236 -41.79 46.13 23.28
C ALA A 236 -42.31 46.41 21.86
N ALA A 237 -43.62 46.65 21.67
CA ALA A 237 -44.16 47.02 20.37
C ALA A 237 -43.66 48.40 19.87
N ARG A 238 -43.48 49.38 20.76
CA ARG A 238 -42.90 50.69 20.44
C ARG A 238 -41.42 50.59 20.12
N GLU A 239 -40.67 49.81 20.87
CA GLU A 239 -39.25 49.54 20.58
C GLU A 239 -39.07 48.79 19.27
N LEU A 240 -39.96 47.83 18.98
CA LEU A 240 -40.01 47.14 17.69
C LEU A 240 -40.27 48.14 16.56
N GLU A 241 -41.25 49.04 16.72
CA GLU A 241 -41.54 50.06 15.72
C GLU A 241 -40.39 51.07 15.54
N ARG A 242 -39.65 51.40 16.61
CA ARG A 242 -38.43 52.22 16.56
C ARG A 242 -37.29 51.50 15.82
N ALA A 243 -37.02 50.24 16.13
CA ALA A 243 -36.00 49.45 15.45
C ALA A 243 -36.30 49.28 13.96
N LEU A 244 -37.57 49.04 13.61
CA LEU A 244 -38.02 48.91 12.22
C LEU A 244 -37.97 50.24 11.46
N SER A 245 -38.27 51.38 12.12
CA SER A 245 -38.20 52.70 11.47
C SER A 245 -36.78 53.24 11.33
N ALA A 246 -35.83 52.78 12.15
CA ALA A 246 -34.41 53.12 12.04
C ALA A 246 -33.65 52.24 11.03
N ALA A 247 -34.19 51.09 10.65
CA ALA A 247 -33.55 50.15 9.74
C ALA A 247 -33.66 50.58 8.27
N GLU A 248 -32.60 50.35 7.49
CA GLU A 248 -32.60 50.63 6.06
C GLU A 248 -33.54 49.67 5.30
N ARG A 249 -34.20 50.18 4.25
CA ARG A 249 -35.13 49.40 3.42
C ARG A 249 -34.53 48.11 2.84
N PRO A 250 -33.28 48.08 2.32
CA PRO A 250 -32.67 46.85 1.81
C PRO A 250 -32.42 45.79 2.90
N ALA A 251 -32.08 46.21 4.12
CA ALA A 251 -31.89 45.32 5.27
C ALA A 251 -33.21 44.66 5.70
N MET A 252 -34.29 45.44 5.75
CA MET A 252 -35.64 44.91 6.04
C MET A 252 -36.11 43.91 4.99
N LEU A 253 -35.85 44.19 3.70
CA LEU A 253 -36.18 43.29 2.59
C LEU A 253 -35.41 41.97 2.66
N LEU A 254 -34.10 42.03 2.92
CA LEU A 254 -33.26 40.84 3.06
C LEU A 254 -33.75 39.98 4.22
N LEU A 255 -33.97 40.58 5.39
CA LEU A 255 -34.43 39.86 6.57
C LEU A 255 -35.81 39.22 6.33
N ALA A 256 -36.78 39.97 5.79
CA ALA A 256 -38.11 39.44 5.49
C ALA A 256 -38.05 38.24 4.52
N ARG A 257 -37.26 38.35 3.45
CA ARG A 257 -37.07 37.27 2.48
C ARG A 257 -36.48 36.02 3.12
N ILE A 258 -35.46 36.16 3.95
CA ILE A 258 -34.79 35.02 4.60
C ILE A 258 -35.71 34.40 5.66
N MET A 259 -36.51 35.18 6.38
CA MET A 259 -37.52 34.66 7.33
C MET A 259 -38.62 33.86 6.64
N ASP A 260 -39.04 34.27 5.43
CA ASP A 260 -40.04 33.54 4.63
C ASP A 260 -39.47 32.23 4.08
N LEU A 261 -38.23 32.26 3.57
CA LEU A 261 -37.54 31.07 3.07
C LEU A 261 -37.20 30.06 4.18
N HIS A 262 -36.92 30.54 5.39
CA HIS A 262 -36.51 29.73 6.52
C HIS A 262 -37.39 30.02 7.74
N PRO A 263 -38.60 29.44 7.83
CA PRO A 263 -39.48 29.60 8.98
C PRO A 263 -38.93 28.89 10.24
N PRO A 264 -39.47 29.21 11.44
CA PRO A 264 -39.17 28.47 12.67
C PRO A 264 -39.60 27.00 12.54
N ARG A 265 -38.82 26.08 13.13
CA ARG A 265 -39.09 24.65 13.00
C ARG A 265 -40.20 24.21 13.97
N GLU A 266 -41.34 23.84 13.40
CA GLU A 266 -42.48 23.34 14.17
C GLU A 266 -42.15 21.94 14.74
N GLY A 267 -42.05 21.82 16.07
CA GLY A 267 -41.88 20.53 16.77
C GLY A 267 -40.50 20.22 17.36
N SER A 268 -39.49 21.07 17.17
CA SER A 268 -38.11 20.85 17.67
C SER A 268 -37.82 21.47 19.06
N GLY A 269 -38.75 22.27 19.58
CA GLY A 269 -38.50 23.10 20.75
C GLY A 269 -37.44 24.20 20.52
N GLU A 270 -37.20 24.59 19.26
CA GLU A 270 -36.32 25.71 18.88
C GLU A 270 -36.79 27.00 19.57
N THR A 271 -35.90 27.64 20.33
CA THR A 271 -36.17 28.95 20.93
C THR A 271 -35.99 30.05 19.88
N LEU A 272 -36.60 31.22 20.11
CA LEU A 272 -36.44 32.38 19.23
C LEU A 272 -34.96 32.76 19.03
N GLU A 273 -34.14 32.68 20.08
CA GLU A 273 -32.70 32.97 20.00
C GLU A 273 -31.98 32.01 19.04
N VAL A 274 -32.31 30.71 19.08
CA VAL A 274 -31.71 29.70 18.21
C VAL A 274 -32.19 29.85 16.76
N TYR A 275 -33.48 30.15 16.58
CA TYR A 275 -34.05 30.46 15.28
C TYR A 275 -33.32 31.63 14.62
N PHE A 276 -33.16 32.74 15.35
CA PHE A 276 -32.49 33.92 14.81
C PHE A 276 -30.99 33.69 14.59
N ALA A 277 -30.31 32.88 15.40
CA ALA A 277 -28.90 32.55 15.20
C ALA A 277 -28.69 31.80 13.88
N ARG A 278 -29.53 30.78 13.64
CA ARG A 278 -29.58 30.07 12.36
C ARG A 278 -29.91 31.02 11.21
N LEU A 279 -30.89 31.90 11.39
CA LEU A 279 -31.29 32.86 10.36
C LEU A 279 -30.14 33.79 9.99
N ALA A 280 -29.30 34.20 10.95
CA ALA A 280 -28.12 35.01 10.69
C ALA A 280 -27.11 34.27 9.79
N GLU A 281 -26.85 33.00 10.07
CA GLU A 281 -25.97 32.17 9.24
C GLU A 281 -26.54 31.98 7.82
N GLU A 282 -27.82 31.60 7.70
CA GLU A 282 -28.49 31.44 6.40
C GLU A 282 -28.51 32.75 5.59
N MET A 283 -28.68 33.88 6.27
CA MET A 283 -28.68 35.19 5.63
C MET A 283 -27.32 35.51 5.01
N ALA A 284 -26.21 35.27 5.72
CA ALA A 284 -24.88 35.47 5.15
C ALA A 284 -24.57 34.54 3.98
N VAL A 285 -24.90 33.24 4.11
CA VAL A 285 -24.63 32.25 3.07
C VAL A 285 -25.48 32.54 1.84
N SER A 286 -26.78 32.75 2.00
CA SER A 286 -27.70 33.07 0.91
C SER A 286 -27.33 34.36 0.19
N PHE A 287 -26.90 35.38 0.94
CA PHE A 287 -26.38 36.62 0.37
C PHE A 287 -25.15 36.37 -0.51
N THR A 288 -24.18 35.62 0.01
CA THR A 288 -22.91 35.34 -0.68
C THR A 288 -23.15 34.50 -1.94
N VAL A 289 -24.06 33.52 -1.88
CA VAL A 289 -24.48 32.74 -3.04
C VAL A 289 -25.17 33.62 -4.09
N ALA A 290 -25.98 34.60 -3.68
CA ALA A 290 -26.60 35.55 -4.60
C ALA A 290 -25.57 36.45 -5.29
N GLU A 291 -24.60 37.01 -4.54
CA GLU A 291 -23.50 37.81 -5.09
C GLU A 291 -22.62 37.03 -6.06
N PHE A 292 -22.34 35.75 -5.75
CA PHE A 292 -21.60 34.84 -6.62
C PHE A 292 -22.37 34.56 -7.92
N ARG A 293 -23.66 34.22 -7.83
CA ARG A 293 -24.52 33.97 -9.01
C ARG A 293 -24.70 35.21 -9.88
N ALA A 294 -24.66 36.40 -9.28
CA ALA A 294 -24.69 37.66 -9.99
C ALA A 294 -23.35 38.04 -10.65
N GLY A 295 -22.28 37.27 -10.42
CA GLY A 295 -20.93 37.53 -10.95
C GLY A 295 -20.22 38.71 -10.29
N ARG A 296 -20.72 39.20 -9.15
CA ARG A 296 -20.12 40.32 -8.40
C ARG A 296 -19.05 39.87 -7.40
N LEU A 297 -19.10 38.60 -6.99
CA LEU A 297 -18.10 37.98 -6.12
C LEU A 297 -17.29 36.94 -6.92
N PRO A 298 -15.98 37.17 -7.17
CA PRO A 298 -15.12 36.18 -7.81
C PRO A 298 -14.81 35.00 -6.87
N VAL A 299 -14.34 33.90 -7.45
CA VAL A 299 -14.08 32.63 -6.73
C VAL A 299 -13.01 32.82 -5.65
N SER A 300 -11.98 33.62 -5.94
CA SER A 300 -10.90 33.94 -5.01
C SER A 300 -11.31 34.85 -3.82
N ALA A 301 -12.41 35.61 -3.93
CA ALA A 301 -12.79 36.61 -2.93
C ALA A 301 -13.73 36.09 -1.83
N VAL A 302 -14.20 34.83 -1.90
CA VAL A 302 -15.15 34.25 -0.93
C VAL A 302 -14.57 34.27 0.49
N ARG A 303 -13.31 33.88 0.64
CA ARG A 303 -12.59 33.90 1.93
C ARG A 303 -12.51 35.31 2.51
N ASP A 304 -12.08 36.24 1.69
CA ASP A 304 -11.86 37.61 2.10
C ASP A 304 -13.18 38.29 2.46
N PHE A 305 -14.27 37.94 1.76
CA PHE A 305 -15.61 38.37 2.14
C PHE A 305 -15.99 37.87 3.53
N ALA A 306 -15.78 36.59 3.84
CA ALA A 306 -16.08 36.02 5.16
C ALA A 306 -15.28 36.73 6.28
N LEU A 307 -13.98 36.96 6.04
CA LEU A 307 -13.10 37.68 6.97
C LEU A 307 -13.56 39.13 7.19
N ARG A 308 -13.95 39.84 6.13
CA ARG A 308 -14.48 41.21 6.22
C ARG A 308 -15.80 41.24 6.97
N LEU A 309 -16.72 40.32 6.65
CA LEU A 309 -18.03 40.24 7.27
C LEU A 309 -17.93 39.98 8.78
N GLY A 310 -17.13 39.00 9.19
CA GLY A 310 -16.95 38.68 10.61
C GLY A 310 -16.31 39.84 11.40
N ARG A 311 -15.37 40.58 10.78
CA ARG A 311 -14.80 41.80 11.38
C ARG A 311 -15.82 42.93 11.48
N ALA A 312 -16.67 43.10 10.47
CA ALA A 312 -17.74 44.10 10.48
C ALA A 312 -18.76 43.79 11.59
N VAL A 313 -19.14 42.52 11.76
CA VAL A 313 -20.01 42.07 12.86
C VAL A 313 -19.33 42.23 14.22
N ALA A 314 -18.03 41.95 14.34
CA ALA A 314 -17.28 42.16 15.58
C ALA A 314 -17.18 43.65 15.98
N ALA A 315 -17.28 44.57 15.02
CA ALA A 315 -17.26 46.01 15.25
C ALA A 315 -18.62 46.58 15.69
N LEU A 316 -19.70 45.79 15.62
CA LEU A 316 -21.03 46.24 16.05
C LEU A 316 -21.08 46.41 17.58
N PRO A 317 -21.66 47.52 18.08
CA PRO A 317 -21.79 47.74 19.51
C PRO A 317 -22.85 46.81 20.12
N ASN A 318 -22.55 46.24 21.29
CA ASN A 318 -23.47 45.38 22.05
C ASN A 318 -24.03 44.21 21.22
N ILE A 319 -23.20 43.37 20.62
CA ILE A 319 -23.69 42.16 19.94
C ILE A 319 -24.20 41.10 20.92
N HIS A 320 -25.31 40.45 20.61
CA HIS A 320 -25.69 39.18 21.23
C HIS A 320 -24.79 38.08 20.68
N HIS A 321 -23.75 37.72 21.43
CA HIS A 321 -22.84 36.62 21.06
C HIS A 321 -23.55 35.27 20.85
N ALA A 322 -24.71 35.04 21.48
CA ALA A 322 -25.51 33.84 21.24
C ALA A 322 -26.17 33.81 19.85
N LEU A 323 -26.36 34.99 19.24
CA LEU A 323 -26.99 35.17 17.93
C LEU A 323 -25.94 35.25 16.81
N LEU A 324 -24.98 36.17 16.95
CA LEU A 324 -24.00 36.50 15.92
C LEU A 324 -22.62 35.89 16.19
N GLY A 325 -22.47 35.04 17.20
CA GLY A 325 -21.19 34.45 17.58
C GLY A 325 -20.54 33.64 16.46
N GLN A 326 -21.34 32.90 15.68
CA GLN A 326 -20.83 32.14 14.54
C GLN A 326 -20.40 33.04 13.38
N VAL A 327 -21.21 34.04 13.01
CA VAL A 327 -20.84 35.03 11.98
C VAL A 327 -19.60 35.83 12.38
N GLN A 328 -19.47 36.16 13.68
CA GLN A 328 -18.28 36.81 14.24
C GLN A 328 -17.04 35.91 14.15
N SER A 329 -17.20 34.59 14.34
CA SER A 329 -16.08 33.64 14.30
C SER A 329 -15.41 33.60 12.93
N TRP A 330 -16.16 33.87 11.86
CA TRP A 330 -15.66 33.95 10.48
C TRP A 330 -14.65 35.09 10.24
N GLY A 331 -14.53 36.04 11.17
CA GLY A 331 -13.48 37.07 11.14
C GLY A 331 -12.06 36.53 11.37
N HIS A 332 -11.94 35.27 11.79
CA HIS A 332 -10.68 34.54 11.99
C HIS A 332 -10.49 33.46 10.91
N ASP A 333 -9.24 33.08 10.63
CA ASP A 333 -8.90 32.14 9.55
C ASP A 333 -9.62 30.77 9.63
N SER A 334 -9.83 30.25 10.84
CA SER A 334 -10.54 28.98 11.04
C SER A 334 -12.04 29.08 10.74
N GLY A 335 -12.67 30.18 11.14
CA GLY A 335 -14.09 30.42 10.86
C GLY A 335 -14.33 30.76 9.40
N ALA A 336 -13.44 31.54 8.77
CA ALA A 336 -13.52 31.82 7.34
C ALA A 336 -13.44 30.54 6.50
N ALA A 337 -12.58 29.59 6.87
CA ALA A 337 -12.50 28.28 6.22
C ALA A 337 -13.79 27.45 6.41
N GLU A 338 -14.43 27.53 7.58
CA GLU A 338 -15.72 26.89 7.82
C GLU A 338 -16.81 27.50 6.93
N PHE A 339 -16.85 28.83 6.84
CA PHE A 339 -17.77 29.54 5.97
C PHE A 339 -17.57 29.17 4.50
N GLU A 340 -16.32 29.11 4.01
CA GLU A 340 -16.01 28.65 2.66
C GLU A 340 -16.62 27.27 2.40
N LEU A 341 -16.42 26.31 3.30
CA LEU A 341 -16.96 24.97 3.15
C LEU A 341 -18.49 24.97 3.06
N ILE A 342 -19.17 25.76 3.91
CA ILE A 342 -20.62 25.92 3.87
C ILE A 342 -21.05 26.50 2.52
N PHE A 343 -20.44 27.61 2.10
CA PHE A 343 -20.73 28.28 0.82
C PHE A 343 -20.59 27.31 -0.36
N TRP A 344 -19.46 26.62 -0.48
CA TRP A 344 -19.19 25.71 -1.60
C TRP A 344 -20.13 24.49 -1.61
N SER A 345 -20.67 24.10 -0.45
CA SER A 345 -21.64 23.00 -0.35
C SER A 345 -23.07 23.36 -0.80
N GLU A 346 -23.41 24.65 -0.83
CA GLU A 346 -24.73 25.16 -1.24
C GLU A 346 -24.84 25.37 -2.76
N LEU A 347 -23.71 25.33 -3.48
CA LEU A 347 -23.69 25.47 -4.94
C LEU A 347 -24.16 24.19 -5.63
N SER A 348 -24.82 24.36 -6.78
CA SER A 348 -25.18 23.22 -7.64
C SER A 348 -23.93 22.57 -8.25
N PRO A 349 -23.99 21.27 -8.63
CA PRO A 349 -22.85 20.59 -9.25
C PRO A 349 -22.32 21.28 -10.52
N LYS A 350 -23.20 21.98 -11.25
CA LYS A 350 -22.82 22.74 -12.45
C LYS A 350 -22.00 23.98 -12.09
N GLU A 351 -22.47 24.77 -11.13
CA GLU A 351 -21.77 25.98 -10.64
C GLU A 351 -20.40 25.64 -10.08
N LEU A 352 -20.31 24.54 -9.32
CA LEU A 352 -19.05 24.04 -8.77
C LEU A 352 -18.06 23.60 -9.86
N ASN A 353 -18.54 22.92 -10.91
CA ASN A 353 -17.69 22.50 -12.03
C ASN A 353 -17.20 23.70 -12.87
N ASP A 354 -18.04 24.72 -13.04
CA ASP A 354 -17.67 25.96 -13.74
C ASP A 354 -16.61 26.74 -12.94
N ALA A 355 -16.75 26.82 -11.61
CA ALA A 355 -15.73 27.41 -10.74
C ALA A 355 -14.38 26.66 -10.80
N LEU A 356 -14.42 25.33 -10.80
CA LEU A 356 -13.22 24.48 -10.89
C LEU A 356 -12.53 24.49 -12.26
N ARG A 357 -13.21 24.95 -13.30
CA ARG A 357 -12.64 25.15 -14.63
C ARG A 357 -12.08 26.56 -14.84
N SER A 358 -12.31 27.47 -13.91
CA SER A 358 -11.80 28.84 -13.96
C SER A 358 -10.29 28.91 -13.67
N GLU A 359 -9.66 30.04 -13.99
CA GLU A 359 -8.25 30.30 -13.62
C GLU A 359 -8.06 30.43 -12.10
N GLU A 360 -9.15 30.66 -11.35
CA GLU A 360 -9.20 30.81 -9.90
C GLU A 360 -9.55 29.50 -9.17
N ALA A 361 -9.47 28.35 -9.84
CA ALA A 361 -9.79 27.04 -9.25
C ALA A 361 -9.00 26.75 -7.95
N TRP A 362 -7.82 27.37 -7.77
CA TRP A 362 -6.99 27.28 -6.57
C TRP A 362 -7.69 27.73 -5.27
N ALA A 363 -8.71 28.59 -5.36
CA ALA A 363 -9.47 29.07 -4.20
C ALA A 363 -10.61 28.13 -3.77
N VAL A 364 -10.89 27.06 -4.53
CA VAL A 364 -11.85 26.04 -4.10
C VAL A 364 -11.21 25.16 -3.01
N PRO A 365 -11.85 24.98 -1.84
CA PRO A 365 -11.29 24.20 -0.73
C PRO A 365 -11.05 22.74 -1.08
N THR A 366 -9.92 22.21 -0.62
CA THR A 366 -9.52 20.80 -0.79
C THR A 366 -10.59 19.78 -0.37
N PRO A 367 -11.34 19.96 0.74
CA PRO A 367 -12.39 19.01 1.13
C PRO A 367 -13.50 18.87 0.08
N ILE A 368 -13.83 19.94 -0.64
CA ILE A 368 -14.84 19.93 -1.71
C ILE A 368 -14.32 19.17 -2.92
N LEU A 369 -13.07 19.41 -3.31
CA LEU A 369 -12.37 18.64 -4.36
C LEU A 369 -12.31 17.15 -4.02
N ARG A 370 -12.02 16.80 -2.77
CA ARG A 370 -12.01 15.41 -2.30
C ARG A 370 -13.39 14.79 -2.40
N ALA A 371 -14.43 15.47 -1.93
CA ALA A 371 -15.80 14.99 -1.99
C ALA A 371 -16.24 14.73 -3.44
N LEU A 372 -15.89 15.62 -4.37
CA LEU A 372 -16.15 15.43 -5.81
C LEU A 372 -15.48 14.18 -6.36
N LEU A 373 -14.22 13.92 -5.98
CA LEU A 373 -13.48 12.74 -6.42
C LEU A 373 -14.05 11.44 -5.82
N GLU A 374 -14.48 11.48 -4.57
CA GLU A 374 -15.05 10.31 -3.87
C GLU A 374 -16.47 9.98 -4.32
N GLN A 375 -17.24 10.99 -4.76
CA GLN A 375 -18.60 10.81 -5.28
C GLN A 375 -18.64 10.44 -6.76
N ALA A 376 -17.51 10.50 -7.48
CA ALA A 376 -17.40 10.18 -8.89
C ALA A 376 -17.50 8.66 -9.16
N ASN A 377 -18.67 8.07 -8.92
CA ASN A 377 -18.92 6.63 -9.09
C ASN A 377 -19.41 6.26 -10.50
N THR A 378 -19.70 7.26 -11.35
CA THR A 378 -20.19 7.07 -12.72
C THR A 378 -19.14 7.46 -13.75
N THR A 379 -19.22 6.92 -14.97
CA THR A 379 -18.28 7.25 -16.06
C THR A 379 -18.29 8.74 -16.41
N SER A 380 -19.45 9.41 -16.36
CA SER A 380 -19.56 10.85 -16.57
C SER A 380 -18.96 11.64 -15.40
N GLY A 381 -19.30 11.28 -14.16
CA GLY A 381 -18.74 11.92 -12.97
C GLY A 381 -17.21 11.81 -12.89
N MET A 382 -16.65 10.66 -13.28
CA MET A 382 -15.20 10.49 -13.35
C MET A 382 -14.54 11.39 -14.41
N ARG A 383 -15.18 11.64 -15.55
CA ARG A 383 -14.65 12.57 -16.57
C ARG A 383 -14.63 14.00 -16.04
N ASP A 384 -15.70 14.43 -15.36
CA ASP A 384 -15.78 15.75 -14.76
C ASP A 384 -14.74 15.94 -13.66
N ALA A 385 -14.59 14.95 -12.77
CA ALA A 385 -13.58 14.99 -11.70
C ALA A 385 -12.14 15.05 -12.25
N ARG A 386 -11.84 14.30 -13.34
CA ARG A 386 -10.54 14.40 -14.04
C ARG A 386 -10.33 15.77 -14.65
N SER A 387 -11.35 16.34 -15.30
CA SER A 387 -11.29 17.69 -15.87
C SER A 387 -11.05 18.74 -14.80
N ALA A 388 -11.70 18.62 -13.64
CA ALA A 388 -11.53 19.51 -12.50
C ALA A 388 -10.11 19.41 -11.92
N LEU A 389 -9.59 18.20 -11.70
CA LEU A 389 -8.21 18.00 -11.24
C LEU A 389 -7.17 18.57 -12.23
N MET A 390 -7.40 18.40 -13.53
CA MET A 390 -6.54 18.98 -14.55
C MET A 390 -6.56 20.51 -14.50
N ALA A 391 -7.74 21.12 -14.43
CA ALA A 391 -7.87 22.57 -14.30
C ALA A 391 -7.19 23.09 -13.02
N TYR A 392 -7.41 22.42 -11.89
CA TYR A 392 -6.76 22.73 -10.62
C TYR A 392 -5.22 22.64 -10.73
N SER A 393 -4.68 21.60 -11.37
CA SER A 393 -3.23 21.46 -11.56
C SER A 393 -2.60 22.54 -12.44
N ARG A 394 -3.37 23.15 -13.37
CA ARG A 394 -2.87 24.25 -14.20
C ARG A 394 -2.58 25.52 -13.40
N CYS A 395 -3.22 25.70 -12.23
CA CYS A 395 -2.91 26.80 -11.33
C CYS A 395 -1.47 26.76 -10.79
N LEU A 396 -0.77 25.62 -10.88
CA LEU A 396 0.67 25.54 -10.58
C LEU A 396 1.54 26.34 -11.56
N ALA A 397 1.04 26.65 -12.77
CA ALA A 397 1.72 27.51 -13.73
C ALA A 397 1.35 29.01 -13.58
N SER A 398 0.55 29.37 -12.56
CA SER A 398 0.15 30.75 -12.33
C SER A 398 1.35 31.65 -12.01
N PRO A 399 1.39 32.89 -12.53
CA PRO A 399 2.41 33.86 -12.12
C PRO A 399 2.32 34.21 -10.63
N ASP A 400 1.12 34.11 -10.04
CA ASP A 400 0.90 34.39 -8.62
C ASP A 400 1.44 33.25 -7.73
N ALA A 401 2.30 33.61 -6.79
CA ALA A 401 2.88 32.68 -5.83
C ALA A 401 1.85 32.13 -4.83
N ALA A 402 0.85 32.94 -4.42
CA ALA A 402 -0.17 32.49 -3.49
C ALA A 402 -1.06 31.41 -4.13
N ALA A 403 -1.46 31.61 -5.38
CA ALA A 403 -2.15 30.60 -6.18
C ALA A 403 -1.35 29.29 -6.28
N ARG A 404 -0.05 29.35 -6.64
CA ARG A 404 0.81 28.14 -6.73
C ARG A 404 0.92 27.42 -5.38
N GLN A 405 1.09 28.15 -4.29
CA GLN A 405 1.19 27.59 -2.95
C GLN A 405 -0.12 26.92 -2.51
N ALA A 406 -1.26 27.58 -2.73
CA ALA A 406 -2.58 27.02 -2.39
C ALA A 406 -2.85 25.72 -3.18
N THR A 407 -2.56 25.72 -4.49
CA THR A 407 -2.69 24.53 -5.33
C THR A 407 -1.75 23.40 -4.89
N ALA A 408 -0.49 23.69 -4.60
CA ALA A 408 0.48 22.69 -4.14
C ALA A 408 0.07 22.09 -2.78
N ALA A 409 -0.45 22.92 -1.87
CA ALA A 409 -0.98 22.47 -0.57
C ALA A 409 -2.20 21.57 -0.76
N GLY A 410 -3.17 21.98 -1.60
CA GLY A 410 -4.35 21.17 -1.90
C GLY A 410 -4.01 19.82 -2.55
N LEU A 411 -3.06 19.79 -3.48
CA LEU A 411 -2.58 18.53 -4.08
C LEU A 411 -1.86 17.63 -3.07
N SER A 412 -1.07 18.20 -2.16
CA SER A 412 -0.42 17.47 -1.07
C SER A 412 -1.43 16.85 -0.12
N ASP A 413 -2.49 17.60 0.22
CA ASP A 413 -3.57 17.14 1.09
C ASP A 413 -4.42 16.04 0.43
N LEU A 414 -4.65 16.13 -0.89
CA LEU A 414 -5.36 15.10 -1.66
C LEU A 414 -4.56 13.81 -1.85
N GLY A 415 -3.30 13.73 -1.37
CA GLY A 415 -2.35 12.66 -1.67
C GLY A 415 -2.94 11.25 -1.72
N ASP A 416 -3.64 10.79 -0.68
CA ASP A 416 -4.23 9.43 -0.62
C ASP A 416 -5.35 9.21 -1.65
N THR A 417 -6.11 10.26 -1.96
CA THR A 417 -7.14 10.22 -2.99
C THR A 417 -6.46 10.17 -4.37
N LEU A 418 -5.40 10.96 -4.60
CA LEU A 418 -4.64 10.95 -5.85
C LEU A 418 -3.97 9.60 -6.12
N THR A 419 -3.36 8.95 -5.12
CA THR A 419 -2.72 7.64 -5.30
C THR A 419 -3.70 6.53 -5.67
N ARG A 420 -4.99 6.65 -5.33
CA ARG A 420 -6.03 5.70 -5.78
C ARG A 420 -6.29 5.81 -7.28
N PHE A 421 -6.35 7.03 -7.81
CA PHE A 421 -6.67 7.28 -9.22
C PHE A 421 -5.44 7.24 -10.16
N TRP A 422 -4.27 7.67 -9.67
CA TRP A 422 -3.02 7.68 -10.43
C TRP A 422 -2.41 6.27 -10.54
N PRO A 423 -1.82 5.86 -11.69
CA PRO A 423 -1.78 6.54 -12.99
C PRO A 423 -2.89 6.11 -13.95
N GLU A 424 -3.72 5.12 -13.62
CA GLU A 424 -4.63 4.47 -14.59
C GLU A 424 -5.83 5.32 -14.97
N GLN A 425 -6.29 6.18 -14.06
CA GLN A 425 -7.50 6.97 -14.24
C GLN A 425 -7.21 8.44 -14.56
N LEU A 426 -6.00 8.91 -14.30
CA LEU A 426 -5.60 10.29 -14.57
C LEU A 426 -4.77 10.35 -15.86
N PRO A 427 -4.91 11.42 -16.66
CA PRO A 427 -4.11 11.58 -17.88
C PRO A 427 -2.63 11.80 -17.54
N GLU A 428 -1.72 11.33 -18.41
CA GLU A 428 -0.27 11.53 -18.23
C GLU A 428 0.12 13.01 -18.10
N GLU A 429 -0.63 13.89 -18.76
CA GLU A 429 -0.47 15.36 -18.68
C GLU A 429 -0.56 15.89 -17.24
N PHE A 430 -1.33 15.23 -16.36
CA PHE A 430 -1.46 15.61 -14.96
C PHE A 430 -0.13 15.47 -14.21
N GLY A 431 0.51 14.30 -14.30
CA GLY A 431 1.81 14.06 -13.66
C GLY A 431 2.90 14.94 -14.27
N ARG A 432 2.87 15.14 -15.59
CA ARG A 432 3.80 16.04 -16.28
C ARG A 432 3.67 17.48 -15.81
N ALA A 433 2.46 18.02 -15.68
CA ALA A 433 2.24 19.40 -15.23
C ALA A 433 2.81 19.64 -13.82
N ILE A 434 2.61 18.70 -12.90
CA ILE A 434 3.13 18.78 -11.52
C ILE A 434 4.67 18.73 -11.53
N LEU A 435 5.25 17.85 -12.35
CA LEU A 435 6.69 17.68 -12.45
C LEU A 435 7.36 18.91 -13.10
N ASP A 436 6.79 19.43 -14.18
CA ASP A 436 7.25 20.65 -14.84
C ASP A 436 7.16 21.86 -13.88
N ALA A 437 6.10 21.93 -13.06
CA ALA A 437 5.97 22.94 -12.02
C ALA A 437 7.04 22.81 -10.92
N LEU A 438 7.34 21.59 -10.45
CA LEU A 438 8.39 21.35 -9.47
C LEU A 438 9.77 21.80 -10.01
N ILE A 439 10.07 21.51 -11.27
CA ILE A 439 11.35 21.87 -11.90
C ILE A 439 11.48 23.40 -12.05
N ALA A 440 10.37 24.11 -12.32
CA ALA A 440 10.37 25.56 -12.49
C ALA A 440 10.31 26.35 -11.18
N GLU A 441 9.90 25.72 -10.07
CA GLU A 441 9.63 26.41 -8.80
C GLU A 441 10.92 26.87 -8.12
N ARG A 442 10.89 28.12 -7.64
CA ARG A 442 12.03 28.76 -6.94
C ARG A 442 11.76 28.98 -5.47
N GLN A 443 10.49 28.94 -5.05
CA GLN A 443 10.10 29.10 -3.66
C GLN A 443 10.22 27.78 -2.91
N PRO A 444 11.05 27.69 -1.84
CA PRO A 444 11.33 26.43 -1.17
C PRO A 444 10.09 25.81 -0.51
N ALA A 445 9.15 26.65 -0.02
CA ALA A 445 7.91 26.17 0.60
C ALA A 445 6.99 25.46 -0.41
N VAL A 446 6.85 26.02 -1.61
CA VAL A 446 6.03 25.43 -2.69
C VAL A 446 6.73 24.19 -3.25
N ALA A 447 8.04 24.27 -3.48
CA ALA A 447 8.84 23.14 -3.91
C ALA A 447 8.69 21.96 -2.95
N ALA A 448 8.82 22.16 -1.63
CA ALA A 448 8.67 21.08 -0.63
C ALA A 448 7.31 20.38 -0.69
N LEU A 449 6.22 21.12 -0.91
CA LEU A 449 4.89 20.55 -1.10
C LEU A 449 4.83 19.69 -2.37
N LEU A 450 5.33 20.22 -3.49
CA LEU A 450 5.37 19.52 -4.78
C LEU A 450 6.26 18.28 -4.75
N VAL A 451 7.39 18.33 -4.05
CA VAL A 451 8.26 17.16 -3.79
C VAL A 451 7.46 16.03 -3.16
N SER A 452 6.69 16.33 -2.11
CA SER A 452 5.88 15.33 -1.42
C SER A 452 4.79 14.71 -2.32
N VAL A 453 4.28 15.49 -3.28
CA VAL A 453 3.28 15.02 -4.25
C VAL A 453 3.94 14.14 -5.30
N VAL A 454 5.04 14.60 -5.91
CA VAL A 454 5.78 13.85 -6.95
C VAL A 454 6.28 12.50 -6.41
N GLU A 455 6.84 12.48 -5.20
CA GLU A 455 7.27 11.25 -4.54
C GLU A 455 6.09 10.29 -4.33
N ARG A 456 4.96 10.78 -3.80
CA ARG A 456 3.75 9.96 -3.62
C ARG A 456 3.22 9.40 -4.94
N LEU A 457 3.21 10.19 -6.02
CA LEU A 457 2.78 9.73 -7.35
C LEU A 457 3.73 8.69 -7.94
N ALA A 458 5.04 8.87 -7.78
CA ALA A 458 6.05 7.90 -8.20
C ALA A 458 5.87 6.58 -7.44
N LEU A 459 5.76 6.63 -6.11
CA LEU A 459 5.56 5.45 -5.28
C LEU A 459 4.22 4.74 -5.56
N ALA A 460 3.16 5.49 -5.86
CA ALA A 460 1.89 4.91 -6.32
C ALA A 460 2.01 4.21 -7.68
N ALA A 461 2.82 4.74 -8.61
CA ALA A 461 3.11 4.06 -9.86
C ALA A 461 3.92 2.77 -9.62
N LEU A 462 4.90 2.80 -8.72
CA LEU A 462 5.72 1.64 -8.36
C LEU A 462 4.87 0.52 -7.72
N SER A 463 4.01 0.86 -6.75
CA SER A 463 3.15 -0.12 -6.07
C SER A 463 2.12 -0.78 -6.99
N LYS A 464 1.72 -0.09 -8.07
CA LYS A 464 0.83 -0.61 -9.13
C LYS A 464 1.58 -1.26 -10.31
N SER A 465 2.91 -1.46 -10.20
CA SER A 465 3.76 -2.03 -11.25
C SER A 465 3.75 -1.24 -12.57
N ARG A 466 3.52 0.08 -12.52
CA ARG A 466 3.50 0.98 -13.67
C ARG A 466 4.89 1.62 -13.85
N TYR A 467 5.85 0.79 -14.24
CA TYR A 467 7.26 1.16 -14.31
C TYR A 467 7.59 2.27 -15.31
N ALA A 468 6.82 2.38 -16.40
CA ALA A 468 7.00 3.45 -17.39
C ALA A 468 6.79 4.85 -16.80
N GLU A 469 5.77 5.02 -15.95
CA GLU A 469 5.49 6.32 -15.29
C GLU A 469 6.56 6.65 -14.24
N TYR A 470 6.97 5.65 -13.46
CA TYR A 470 8.07 5.79 -12.51
C TYR A 470 9.38 6.18 -13.21
N GLU A 471 9.68 5.58 -14.37
CA GLU A 471 10.82 5.93 -15.19
C GLU A 471 10.75 7.37 -15.73
N LYS A 472 9.59 7.81 -16.24
CA LYS A 472 9.40 9.19 -16.72
C LYS A 472 9.73 10.22 -15.62
N VAL A 473 9.22 10.00 -14.40
CA VAL A 473 9.50 10.88 -13.26
C VAL A 473 11.00 10.92 -12.95
N SER A 474 11.62 9.75 -12.82
CA SER A 474 13.04 9.65 -12.51
C SER A 474 13.94 10.28 -13.59
N GLN A 475 13.62 10.07 -14.87
CA GLN A 475 14.38 10.65 -15.99
C GLN A 475 14.27 12.18 -16.02
N ALA A 476 13.10 12.75 -15.72
CA ALA A 476 12.93 14.20 -15.68
C ALA A 476 13.76 14.83 -14.57
N LEU A 477 13.74 14.25 -13.37
CA LEU A 477 14.57 14.69 -12.24
C LEU A 477 16.07 14.60 -12.56
N ALA A 478 16.50 13.52 -13.20
CA ALA A 478 17.91 13.31 -13.57
C ALA A 478 18.43 14.28 -14.66
N ARG A 479 17.55 14.82 -15.52
CA ARG A 479 17.92 15.78 -16.59
C ARG A 479 18.12 17.21 -16.09
N CYS A 480 17.79 17.51 -14.84
CA CYS A 480 17.87 18.87 -14.31
C CYS A 480 19.33 19.36 -14.17
N PRO A 481 19.61 20.65 -14.45
CA PRO A 481 20.96 21.20 -14.38
C PRO A 481 21.61 21.08 -13.00
N GLN A 482 22.94 21.07 -12.99
CA GLN A 482 23.74 21.02 -11.77
C GLN A 482 23.88 22.44 -11.16
N SER A 483 22.89 22.90 -10.40
CA SER A 483 22.96 24.16 -9.63
C SER A 483 22.44 23.99 -8.20
N SER A 484 22.88 24.87 -7.28
CA SER A 484 22.45 24.89 -5.87
C SER A 484 20.93 24.90 -5.70
N ASP A 485 20.23 25.53 -6.63
CA ASP A 485 18.78 25.69 -6.57
C ASP A 485 18.04 24.36 -6.80
N HIS A 486 18.68 23.36 -7.43
CA HIS A 486 18.08 22.07 -7.79
C HIS A 486 18.60 20.89 -6.95
N ASP A 487 19.35 21.13 -5.86
CA ASP A 487 19.89 20.05 -5.02
C ASP A 487 18.78 19.15 -4.42
N HIS A 488 17.62 19.73 -4.13
CA HIS A 488 16.45 18.99 -3.65
C HIS A 488 15.93 17.96 -4.67
N LEU A 489 15.98 18.26 -5.98
CA LEU A 489 15.54 17.33 -7.03
C LEU A 489 16.41 16.08 -7.10
N ARG A 490 17.71 16.23 -6.87
CA ARG A 490 18.66 15.11 -6.82
C ARG A 490 18.47 14.23 -5.60
N LEU A 491 18.16 14.85 -4.46
CA LEU A 491 17.88 14.11 -3.24
C LEU A 491 16.68 13.18 -3.45
N ILE A 492 15.62 13.67 -4.09
CA ILE A 492 14.43 12.86 -4.41
C ILE A 492 14.79 11.76 -5.40
N GLU A 493 15.50 12.11 -6.47
CA GLU A 493 15.92 11.15 -7.48
C GLU A 493 16.72 9.99 -6.86
N ARG A 494 17.59 10.28 -5.89
CA ARG A 494 18.30 9.27 -5.11
C ARG A 494 17.36 8.47 -4.20
N ASN A 495 16.51 9.15 -3.43
CA ASN A 495 15.58 8.55 -2.47
C ASN A 495 14.58 7.58 -3.16
N LEU A 496 14.17 7.89 -4.39
CA LEU A 496 13.31 7.01 -5.18
C LEU A 496 13.94 5.61 -5.33
N PHE A 497 15.26 5.51 -5.46
CA PHE A 497 15.96 4.22 -5.56
C PHE A 497 16.51 3.72 -4.22
N GLU A 498 16.27 4.36 -3.08
CA GLU A 498 16.78 3.90 -1.78
C GLU A 498 15.85 2.87 -1.10
N GLY A 499 16.42 2.05 -0.21
CA GLY A 499 15.67 1.12 0.65
C GLY A 499 14.73 0.16 -0.10
N GLU A 500 13.52 0.03 0.42
CA GLU A 500 12.49 -0.94 -0.02
C GLU A 500 12.01 -0.72 -1.47
N HIS A 501 12.16 0.50 -2.00
CA HIS A 501 11.75 0.82 -3.38
C HIS A 501 12.59 0.05 -4.40
N TRP A 502 13.91 -0.04 -4.15
CA TRP A 502 14.81 -0.83 -4.98
C TRP A 502 14.47 -2.31 -4.92
N ASP A 503 14.19 -2.83 -3.73
CA ASP A 503 13.82 -4.23 -3.55
C ASP A 503 12.50 -4.55 -4.25
N THR A 504 11.56 -3.61 -4.29
CA THR A 504 10.30 -3.73 -5.03
C THR A 504 10.53 -3.78 -6.56
N LEU A 505 11.46 -2.97 -7.09
CA LEU A 505 11.85 -3.05 -8.51
C LEU A 505 12.48 -4.41 -8.84
N VAL A 506 13.40 -4.89 -8.00
CA VAL A 506 14.04 -6.20 -8.18
C VAL A 506 13.00 -7.32 -8.08
N ALA A 507 12.12 -7.30 -7.09
CA ALA A 507 11.06 -8.27 -6.92
C ALA A 507 10.14 -8.33 -8.15
N GLY A 508 9.70 -7.17 -8.66
CA GLY A 508 8.92 -7.06 -9.88
C GLY A 508 9.60 -7.65 -11.12
N ALA A 509 10.93 -7.50 -11.23
CA ALA A 509 11.70 -8.05 -12.34
C ALA A 509 11.86 -9.58 -12.25
N LEU A 510 11.82 -10.13 -11.02
CA LEU A 510 11.93 -11.56 -10.76
C LEU A 510 10.58 -12.30 -10.83
N GLU A 511 9.46 -11.58 -10.97
CA GLU A 511 8.16 -12.20 -11.21
C GLU A 511 8.15 -13.04 -12.51
N ARG A 512 7.28 -14.06 -12.56
CA ARG A 512 7.09 -14.94 -13.74
C ARG A 512 6.27 -14.25 -14.83
N ARG A 513 6.72 -13.07 -15.28
CA ARG A 513 6.08 -12.23 -16.31
C ARG A 513 7.12 -11.77 -17.35
N PRO A 514 6.70 -11.37 -18.56
CA PRO A 514 7.60 -10.70 -19.50
C PRO A 514 8.20 -9.46 -18.84
N LEU A 515 9.50 -9.22 -19.05
CA LEU A 515 10.18 -8.07 -18.46
C LEU A 515 9.69 -6.78 -19.11
N ASP A 516 9.30 -5.82 -18.28
CA ASP A 516 9.01 -4.45 -18.73
C ASP A 516 10.34 -3.76 -19.12
N ALA A 517 10.39 -3.17 -20.31
CA ALA A 517 11.57 -2.49 -20.81
C ALA A 517 12.00 -1.30 -19.93
N SER A 518 11.03 -0.62 -19.31
CA SER A 518 11.24 0.50 -18.38
C SER A 518 11.88 0.00 -17.09
N LEU A 519 11.41 -1.13 -16.57
CA LEU A 519 11.99 -1.76 -15.38
C LEU A 519 13.45 -2.18 -15.62
N VAL A 520 13.75 -2.75 -16.79
CA VAL A 520 15.12 -3.10 -17.17
C VAL A 520 16.01 -1.85 -17.21
N ARG A 521 15.54 -0.74 -17.80
CA ARG A 521 16.30 0.52 -17.84
C ARG A 521 16.54 1.10 -16.45
N LEU A 522 15.55 1.04 -15.56
CA LEU A 522 15.67 1.49 -14.16
C LEU A 522 16.73 0.69 -13.40
N LEU A 523 16.71 -0.64 -13.52
CA LEU A 523 17.69 -1.52 -12.85
C LEU A 523 19.08 -1.46 -13.49
N ALA A 524 19.17 -1.16 -14.79
CA ALA A 524 20.44 -1.00 -15.51
C ALA A 524 21.25 0.23 -15.08
N ARG A 525 20.65 1.16 -14.32
CA ARG A 525 21.33 2.37 -13.80
C ARG A 525 22.40 2.05 -12.78
N ASP A 526 22.19 1.01 -11.98
CA ASP A 526 23.14 0.54 -10.97
C ASP A 526 23.24 -1.00 -11.01
N PRO A 527 24.03 -1.54 -11.96
CA PRO A 527 24.19 -2.98 -12.10
C PRO A 527 24.87 -3.59 -10.88
N ASP A 528 25.74 -2.84 -10.19
CA ASP A 528 26.43 -3.36 -9.01
C ASP A 528 25.46 -3.59 -7.86
N ARG A 529 24.59 -2.62 -7.57
CA ARG A 529 23.56 -2.80 -6.55
C ARG A 529 22.56 -3.90 -6.90
N LEU A 530 22.18 -4.01 -8.17
CA LEU A 530 21.34 -5.12 -8.63
C LEU A 530 22.01 -6.47 -8.32
N LEU A 531 23.28 -6.61 -8.70
CA LEU A 531 24.02 -7.85 -8.49
C LEU A 531 24.25 -8.16 -7.00
N GLU A 532 24.29 -7.16 -6.10
CA GLU A 532 24.26 -7.39 -4.66
C GLU A 532 22.97 -8.06 -4.21
N CYS A 533 21.81 -7.52 -4.62
CA CYS A 533 20.51 -8.11 -4.32
C CYS A 533 20.42 -9.55 -4.86
N LEU A 534 20.86 -9.76 -6.11
CA LEU A 534 20.88 -11.09 -6.72
C LEU A 534 21.82 -12.05 -5.99
N THR A 535 22.97 -11.58 -5.49
CA THR A 535 23.90 -12.39 -4.69
C THR A 535 23.26 -12.78 -3.35
N ALA A 536 22.56 -11.86 -2.70
CA ALA A 536 21.85 -12.13 -1.46
C ALA A 536 20.77 -13.22 -1.65
N LEU A 537 20.01 -13.15 -2.74
CA LEU A 537 19.00 -14.16 -3.10
C LEU A 537 19.58 -15.54 -3.41
N LEU A 538 20.82 -15.60 -3.92
CA LEU A 538 21.54 -16.85 -4.17
C LEU A 538 22.28 -17.38 -2.94
N SER A 539 22.32 -16.62 -1.83
CA SER A 539 23.00 -17.03 -0.61
C SER A 539 22.26 -18.16 0.11
N PRO A 540 22.96 -19.19 0.61
CA PRO A 540 22.34 -20.33 1.29
C PRO A 540 21.56 -19.94 2.56
N ALA A 541 21.89 -18.80 3.19
CA ALA A 541 21.20 -18.32 4.40
C ALA A 541 19.77 -17.84 4.15
N GLN A 542 19.48 -17.23 2.99
CA GLN A 542 18.12 -16.84 2.61
C GLN A 542 17.36 -17.99 1.91
N ALA A 543 18.09 -19.04 1.52
CA ALA A 543 17.54 -20.23 0.89
C ALA A 543 16.74 -21.15 1.85
N GLU A 544 16.82 -20.93 3.16
CA GLU A 544 16.03 -21.65 4.17
C GLU A 544 14.53 -21.38 4.05
N SER A 545 14.14 -20.20 3.54
CA SER A 545 12.76 -19.86 3.20
C SER A 545 12.29 -20.39 1.83
N ALA A 546 13.20 -21.03 1.07
CA ALA A 546 13.17 -20.89 -0.37
C ALA A 546 12.88 -22.18 -1.13
N GLY A 547 11.60 -22.47 -1.38
CA GLY A 547 11.25 -22.99 -2.71
C GLY A 547 11.63 -22.01 -3.85
N THR A 548 11.97 -20.76 -3.50
CA THR A 548 12.04 -19.59 -4.38
C THR A 548 13.39 -19.32 -5.05
N ALA A 549 14.54 -19.69 -4.46
CA ALA A 549 15.86 -19.27 -5.00
C ALA A 549 16.24 -20.02 -6.30
N LEU A 550 16.00 -21.34 -6.37
CA LEU A 550 16.17 -22.12 -7.61
C LEU A 550 15.11 -21.77 -8.66
N ASP A 551 13.89 -21.44 -8.23
CA ASP A 551 12.80 -20.97 -9.09
C ASP A 551 13.06 -19.58 -9.67
N ALA A 552 13.84 -18.74 -8.97
CA ALA A 552 14.17 -17.38 -9.38
C ALA A 552 15.36 -17.32 -10.36
N LEU A 553 16.27 -18.30 -10.36
CA LEU A 553 17.48 -18.27 -11.21
C LEU A 553 17.16 -18.04 -12.70
N PRO A 554 16.16 -18.71 -13.33
CA PRO A 554 15.77 -18.39 -14.71
C PRO A 554 15.32 -16.95 -14.92
N ALA A 555 14.65 -16.34 -13.93
CA ALA A 555 14.24 -14.94 -13.99
C ALA A 555 15.43 -14.00 -13.85
N MET A 556 16.37 -14.32 -12.95
CA MET A 556 17.64 -13.58 -12.79
C MET A 556 18.47 -13.61 -14.08
N VAL A 557 18.61 -14.78 -14.71
CA VAL A 557 19.33 -14.96 -15.98
C VAL A 557 18.67 -14.17 -17.09
N ARG A 558 17.33 -14.20 -17.17
CA ARG A 558 16.57 -13.39 -18.14
C ARG A 558 16.82 -11.89 -17.94
N LEU A 559 16.80 -11.42 -16.69
CA LEU A 559 17.07 -10.01 -16.36
C LEU A 559 18.48 -9.59 -16.76
N VAL A 560 19.50 -10.34 -16.35
CA VAL A 560 20.90 -10.03 -16.69
C VAL A 560 21.13 -10.02 -18.20
N ARG A 561 20.58 -11.00 -18.93
CA ARG A 561 20.65 -11.03 -20.41
C ARG A 561 20.00 -9.80 -21.06
N THR A 562 18.90 -9.31 -20.48
CA THR A 562 18.16 -8.17 -21.04
C THR A 562 18.85 -6.84 -20.72
N ILE A 563 19.52 -6.72 -19.57
CA ILE A 563 20.37 -5.55 -19.25
C ILE A 563 21.60 -5.52 -20.17
N GLY A 564 22.21 -6.68 -20.45
CA GLY A 564 23.32 -6.80 -21.39
C GLY A 564 24.68 -6.49 -20.78
N ASP A 565 25.53 -5.77 -21.53
CA ASP A 565 26.97 -5.68 -21.28
C ASP A 565 27.34 -5.04 -19.94
N SER A 566 26.57 -4.06 -19.45
CA SER A 566 26.86 -3.40 -18.17
C SER A 566 26.79 -4.36 -16.99
N ALA A 567 25.75 -5.21 -16.94
CA ALA A 567 25.60 -6.23 -15.92
C ALA A 567 26.66 -7.33 -16.06
N VAL A 568 26.98 -7.71 -17.30
CA VAL A 568 27.97 -8.76 -17.55
C VAL A 568 29.39 -8.31 -17.18
N GLN A 569 29.80 -7.09 -17.53
CA GLN A 569 31.09 -6.54 -17.12
C GLN A 569 31.22 -6.46 -15.59
N ALA A 570 30.14 -6.08 -14.90
CA ALA A 570 30.11 -6.08 -13.44
C ALA A 570 30.22 -7.51 -12.85
N LEU A 571 29.59 -8.50 -13.49
CA LEU A 571 29.74 -9.90 -13.12
C LEU A 571 31.18 -10.40 -13.33
N VAL A 572 31.81 -10.10 -14.47
CA VAL A 572 33.21 -10.50 -14.74
C VAL A 572 34.16 -9.91 -13.70
N LYS A 573 33.95 -8.67 -13.27
CA LYS A 573 34.73 -8.09 -12.15
C LYS A 573 34.54 -8.86 -10.84
N ARG A 574 33.32 -9.34 -10.56
CA ARG A 574 32.98 -10.09 -9.33
C ARG A 574 33.51 -11.50 -9.29
N VAL A 575 33.86 -12.11 -10.42
CA VAL A 575 34.58 -13.39 -10.49
C VAL A 575 35.87 -13.34 -9.66
N PHE A 576 36.51 -12.18 -9.60
CA PHE A 576 37.74 -11.91 -8.86
C PHE A 576 37.53 -11.34 -7.44
N ASP A 577 36.29 -11.25 -6.94
CA ASP A 577 36.02 -10.75 -5.58
C ASP A 577 36.59 -11.73 -4.54
N LYS A 578 37.07 -11.21 -3.41
CA LYS A 578 37.58 -12.02 -2.30
C LYS A 578 36.46 -12.71 -1.53
N ARG A 579 35.23 -12.20 -1.61
CA ARG A 579 34.06 -12.76 -0.93
C ARG A 579 33.50 -13.91 -1.74
N ILE A 580 33.65 -15.11 -1.19
CA ILE A 580 33.17 -16.38 -1.74
C ILE A 580 31.74 -16.28 -2.27
N GLY A 581 30.82 -15.65 -1.54
CA GLY A 581 29.42 -15.51 -1.95
C GLY A 581 29.23 -14.72 -3.26
N ARG A 582 29.96 -13.61 -3.44
CA ARG A 582 29.89 -12.78 -4.66
C ARG A 582 30.49 -13.51 -5.86
N SER A 583 31.64 -14.15 -5.68
CA SER A 583 32.30 -14.90 -6.76
C SER A 583 31.48 -16.14 -7.16
N THR A 584 30.88 -16.84 -6.19
CA THR A 584 29.98 -17.97 -6.44
C THR A 584 28.74 -17.54 -7.23
N ALA A 585 28.07 -16.46 -6.82
CA ALA A 585 26.92 -15.92 -7.54
C ALA A 585 27.30 -15.46 -8.95
N ALA A 586 28.45 -14.81 -9.10
CA ALA A 586 28.98 -14.37 -10.40
C ALA A 586 29.21 -15.54 -11.35
N VAL A 587 29.84 -16.63 -10.87
CA VAL A 587 30.07 -17.86 -11.64
C VAL A 587 28.74 -18.48 -12.10
N LYS A 588 27.74 -18.60 -11.21
CA LYS A 588 26.42 -19.15 -11.56
C LYS A 588 25.71 -18.32 -12.63
N LEU A 589 25.68 -17.00 -12.44
CA LEU A 589 24.99 -16.09 -13.35
C LEU A 589 25.72 -15.98 -14.70
N LEU A 590 27.04 -15.84 -14.71
CA LEU A 590 27.82 -15.80 -15.96
C LEU A 590 27.73 -17.11 -16.73
N GLY A 591 27.89 -18.25 -16.04
CA GLY A 591 27.78 -19.57 -16.66
C GLY A 591 26.44 -19.79 -17.36
N SER A 592 25.36 -19.21 -16.84
CA SER A 592 24.04 -19.29 -17.46
C SER A 592 23.76 -18.18 -18.48
N THR A 593 24.40 -17.03 -18.39
CA THR A 593 24.10 -15.84 -19.23
C THR A 593 25.05 -15.71 -20.42
N ARG A 594 26.37 -15.68 -20.17
CA ARG A 594 27.46 -15.57 -21.14
C ARG A 594 28.64 -16.44 -20.71
N PRO A 595 28.56 -17.76 -20.94
CA PRO A 595 29.57 -18.68 -20.43
C PRO A 595 30.94 -18.54 -21.10
N GLN A 596 31.02 -17.93 -22.29
CA GLN A 596 32.28 -17.62 -22.96
C GLN A 596 33.15 -16.65 -22.15
N GLU A 597 32.56 -15.62 -21.55
CA GLU A 597 33.31 -14.65 -20.74
C GLU A 597 33.84 -15.27 -19.44
N LEU A 598 33.09 -16.23 -18.87
CA LEU A 598 33.56 -17.02 -17.74
C LEU A 598 34.73 -17.94 -18.14
N LEU A 599 34.68 -18.53 -19.33
CA LEU A 599 35.76 -19.38 -19.85
C LEU A 599 37.05 -18.58 -20.01
N GLU A 600 36.97 -17.35 -20.52
CA GLU A 600 38.11 -16.45 -20.70
C GLU A 600 38.72 -15.98 -19.37
N ALA A 601 37.88 -15.72 -18.35
CA ALA A 601 38.34 -15.32 -17.03
C ALA A 601 38.93 -16.48 -16.19
N LEU A 602 38.60 -17.72 -16.54
CA LEU A 602 38.90 -18.91 -15.74
C LEU A 602 40.39 -19.10 -15.42
N PRO A 603 41.34 -19.01 -16.38
CA PRO A 603 42.76 -19.24 -16.08
C PRO A 603 43.34 -18.27 -15.06
N GLN A 604 42.85 -17.03 -15.04
CA GLN A 604 43.30 -16.00 -14.10
C GLN A 604 42.61 -16.13 -12.74
N ALA A 605 41.32 -16.49 -12.71
CA ALA A 605 40.54 -16.53 -11.48
C ALA A 605 40.78 -17.81 -10.65
N LEU A 606 41.01 -18.94 -11.33
CA LEU A 606 41.09 -20.26 -10.71
C LEU A 606 42.07 -20.38 -9.54
N PRO A 607 43.30 -19.81 -9.58
CA PRO A 607 44.26 -19.94 -8.48
C PRO A 607 43.79 -19.29 -7.16
N ALA A 608 42.92 -18.29 -7.25
CA ALA A 608 42.38 -17.59 -6.08
C ALA A 608 41.16 -18.29 -5.47
N TRP A 609 40.63 -19.33 -6.14
CA TRP A 609 39.40 -19.99 -5.74
C TRP A 609 39.64 -21.25 -4.93
N ASP A 610 38.76 -21.44 -3.94
CA ASP A 610 38.58 -22.75 -3.32
C ASP A 610 38.08 -23.77 -4.34
N TRP A 611 38.36 -25.04 -4.04
CA TRP A 611 38.04 -26.15 -4.93
C TRP A 611 36.54 -26.23 -5.29
N SER A 612 35.64 -25.80 -4.39
CA SER A 612 34.19 -25.79 -4.62
C SER A 612 33.77 -24.79 -5.70
N ILE A 613 34.40 -23.62 -5.76
CA ILE A 613 34.12 -22.61 -6.80
C ILE A 613 34.72 -23.06 -8.13
N GLN A 614 35.94 -23.63 -8.12
CA GLN A 614 36.54 -24.23 -9.32
C GLN A 614 35.62 -25.32 -9.89
N ASP A 615 35.13 -26.22 -9.03
CA ASP A 615 34.23 -27.30 -9.41
C ASP A 615 32.90 -26.77 -9.99
N LEU A 616 32.32 -25.76 -9.35
CA LEU A 616 31.12 -25.07 -9.83
C LEU A 616 31.34 -24.44 -11.20
N ALA A 617 32.41 -23.66 -11.39
CA ALA A 617 32.68 -22.96 -12.64
C ALA A 617 32.80 -23.93 -13.83
N ILE A 618 33.58 -25.00 -13.66
CA ILE A 618 33.76 -26.02 -14.69
C ILE A 618 32.43 -26.77 -14.94
N SER A 619 31.65 -27.04 -13.90
CA SER A 619 30.32 -27.65 -14.03
C SER A 619 29.35 -26.79 -14.84
N GLU A 620 29.31 -25.47 -14.58
CA GLU A 620 28.47 -24.54 -15.32
C GLU A 620 28.89 -24.45 -16.79
N LEU A 621 30.20 -24.33 -17.07
CA LEU A 621 30.73 -24.29 -18.44
C LEU A 621 30.45 -25.60 -19.18
N ALA A 622 30.68 -26.73 -18.52
CA ALA A 622 30.37 -28.04 -19.08
C ALA A 622 28.88 -28.18 -19.42
N ARG A 623 27.99 -27.77 -18.51
CA ARG A 623 26.53 -27.87 -18.74
C ARG A 623 26.07 -27.07 -19.96
N ASN A 624 26.72 -25.96 -20.24
CA ASN A 624 26.40 -25.09 -21.38
C ASN A 624 27.15 -25.45 -22.67
N ASN A 625 27.97 -26.50 -22.68
CA ASN A 625 28.75 -26.99 -23.83
C ASN A 625 29.52 -25.87 -24.56
N VAL A 626 30.30 -25.09 -23.79
CA VAL A 626 31.06 -23.95 -24.32
C VAL A 626 32.18 -24.43 -25.24
N PRO A 627 32.29 -23.90 -26.47
CA PRO A 627 33.40 -24.20 -27.38
C PRO A 627 34.76 -23.85 -26.76
N GLY A 628 35.78 -24.66 -27.02
CA GLY A 628 37.14 -24.41 -26.53
C GLY A 628 37.35 -24.71 -25.04
N LEU A 629 36.34 -25.24 -24.34
CA LEU A 629 36.45 -25.63 -22.93
C LEU A 629 37.61 -26.60 -22.71
N ALA A 630 37.78 -27.64 -23.55
CA ALA A 630 38.85 -28.62 -23.38
C ALA A 630 40.26 -28.01 -23.44
N LEU A 631 40.50 -27.05 -24.33
CA LEU A 631 41.79 -26.37 -24.44
C LEU A 631 42.11 -25.58 -23.17
N VAL A 632 41.15 -24.81 -22.66
CA VAL A 632 41.31 -24.05 -21.42
C VAL A 632 41.48 -24.99 -20.22
N LEU A 633 40.69 -26.06 -20.15
CA LEU A 633 40.79 -27.09 -19.13
C LEU A 633 42.18 -27.72 -19.07
N LEU A 634 42.78 -28.03 -20.22
CA LEU A 634 44.14 -28.55 -20.32
C LEU A 634 45.17 -27.52 -19.80
N GLN A 635 44.99 -26.23 -20.12
CA GLN A 635 45.85 -25.15 -19.64
C GLN A 635 45.80 -24.96 -18.12
N ILE A 636 44.61 -25.08 -17.51
CA ILE A 636 44.43 -24.84 -16.06
C ILE A 636 44.70 -26.09 -15.20
N LEU A 637 44.72 -27.28 -15.80
CA LEU A 637 44.88 -28.56 -15.11
C LEU A 637 46.09 -28.61 -14.14
N PRO A 638 47.27 -28.04 -14.47
CA PRO A 638 48.41 -28.01 -13.53
C PRO A 638 48.16 -27.17 -12.28
N GLN A 639 47.22 -26.23 -12.33
CA GLN A 639 46.88 -25.30 -11.24
C GLN A 639 45.62 -25.73 -10.48
N ALA A 640 44.76 -26.53 -11.10
CA ALA A 640 43.50 -27.03 -10.54
C ALA A 640 43.68 -27.82 -9.24
N HIS A 641 42.76 -27.61 -8.29
CA HIS A 641 42.75 -28.37 -7.05
C HIS A 641 42.56 -29.87 -7.29
N LEU A 642 43.21 -30.74 -6.50
CA LEU A 642 43.24 -32.19 -6.74
C LEU A 642 41.83 -32.85 -6.78
N HIS A 643 40.87 -32.34 -6.00
CA HIS A 643 39.47 -32.81 -6.04
C HIS A 643 38.71 -32.43 -7.32
N VAL A 644 39.20 -31.44 -8.06
CA VAL A 644 38.58 -30.92 -9.30
C VAL A 644 39.17 -31.62 -10.53
N VAL A 645 40.43 -32.06 -10.44
CA VAL A 645 41.16 -32.77 -11.51
C VAL A 645 40.38 -33.95 -12.10
N PRO A 646 39.75 -34.86 -11.31
CA PRO A 646 38.90 -35.92 -11.86
C PRO A 646 37.80 -35.42 -12.80
N MET A 647 37.14 -34.31 -12.46
CA MET A 647 36.10 -33.72 -13.29
C MET A 647 36.68 -33.12 -14.57
N ILE A 648 37.84 -32.46 -14.48
CA ILE A 648 38.53 -31.90 -15.66
C ILE A 648 38.91 -33.03 -16.62
N ILE A 649 39.57 -34.09 -16.14
CA ILE A 649 39.90 -35.29 -16.94
C ILE A 649 38.64 -35.87 -17.58
N ASP A 650 37.57 -35.98 -16.80
CA ASP A 650 36.32 -36.53 -17.29
C ASP A 650 35.68 -35.65 -18.39
N GLN A 651 35.87 -34.34 -18.34
CA GLN A 651 35.39 -33.37 -19.32
C GLN A 651 36.27 -33.34 -20.58
N LEU A 652 37.60 -33.45 -20.44
CA LEU A 652 38.54 -33.61 -21.56
C LEU A 652 38.20 -34.85 -22.39
N ALA A 653 37.95 -35.98 -21.73
CA ALA A 653 37.54 -37.21 -22.40
C ALA A 653 36.14 -37.15 -23.02
N ALA A 654 35.26 -36.28 -22.52
CA ALA A 654 33.94 -36.08 -23.10
C ALA A 654 34.00 -35.22 -24.37
N ASP A 655 34.94 -34.28 -24.44
CA ASP A 655 35.21 -33.46 -25.63
C ASP A 655 35.93 -34.27 -26.72
N GLY A 656 36.85 -35.15 -26.32
CA GLY A 656 37.53 -36.08 -27.23
C GLY A 656 38.70 -35.49 -28.00
N ASP A 657 39.15 -34.28 -27.66
CA ASP A 657 40.29 -33.63 -28.31
C ASP A 657 41.60 -34.43 -28.08
N PRO A 658 42.25 -34.92 -29.16
CA PRO A 658 43.49 -35.69 -29.04
C PRO A 658 44.65 -34.90 -28.40
N ALA A 659 44.60 -33.56 -28.35
CA ALA A 659 45.63 -32.73 -27.73
C ALA A 659 45.86 -33.03 -26.24
N CYS A 660 44.86 -33.57 -25.53
CA CYS A 660 45.01 -33.93 -24.12
C CYS A 660 45.60 -35.34 -23.88
N VAL A 661 45.72 -36.18 -24.91
CA VAL A 661 46.21 -37.57 -24.78
C VAL A 661 47.61 -37.66 -24.17
N PRO A 662 48.63 -36.87 -24.57
CA PRO A 662 49.96 -36.93 -23.97
C PRO A 662 49.95 -36.68 -22.47
N TYR A 663 49.19 -35.68 -22.03
CA TYR A 663 49.08 -35.32 -20.61
C TYR A 663 48.34 -36.40 -19.81
N LEU A 664 47.29 -37.01 -20.39
CA LEU A 664 46.58 -38.12 -19.76
C LEU A 664 47.45 -39.38 -19.63
N LEU A 665 48.34 -39.63 -20.60
CA LEU A 665 49.32 -40.72 -20.53
C LEU A 665 50.31 -40.51 -19.37
N GLU A 666 50.82 -39.29 -19.20
CA GLU A 666 51.73 -38.92 -18.10
C GLU A 666 51.06 -39.15 -16.73
N ILE A 667 49.80 -38.72 -16.56
CA ILE A 667 49.04 -38.99 -15.33
C ILE A 667 48.83 -40.50 -15.16
N ALA A 668 48.37 -41.21 -16.18
CA ALA A 668 48.10 -42.65 -16.10
C ALA A 668 49.36 -43.46 -15.72
N ALA A 669 50.52 -43.08 -16.26
CA ALA A 669 51.81 -43.67 -15.93
C ALA A 669 52.23 -43.41 -14.47
N GLY A 670 51.68 -42.37 -13.84
CA GLY A 670 52.11 -41.91 -12.52
C GLY A 670 53.42 -41.13 -12.57
N GLU A 671 53.76 -40.57 -13.74
CA GLU A 671 54.97 -39.79 -13.99
C GLU A 671 54.78 -38.30 -13.67
N ASN A 672 53.52 -37.86 -13.52
CA ASN A 672 53.21 -36.49 -13.13
C ASN A 672 53.49 -36.24 -11.63
N GLU A 673 54.36 -35.28 -11.32
CA GLU A 673 54.81 -35.00 -9.95
C GLU A 673 53.68 -34.55 -8.99
N ARG A 674 52.66 -33.85 -9.51
CA ARG A 674 51.55 -33.30 -8.72
C ARG A 674 50.39 -34.29 -8.59
N VAL A 675 50.09 -35.01 -9.66
CA VAL A 675 48.86 -35.80 -9.82
C VAL A 675 49.19 -37.29 -9.73
N THR A 676 49.65 -37.72 -8.55
CA THR A 676 50.06 -39.11 -8.29
C THR A 676 48.96 -39.97 -7.66
N ASP A 677 47.87 -39.36 -7.20
CA ASP A 677 46.79 -40.05 -6.53
C ASP A 677 46.15 -41.14 -7.39
N LEU A 678 45.91 -42.32 -6.78
CA LEU A 678 45.44 -43.51 -7.49
C LEU A 678 44.05 -43.32 -8.11
N PHE A 679 43.16 -42.58 -7.44
CA PHE A 679 41.83 -42.32 -7.98
C PHE A 679 41.93 -41.46 -9.26
N ILE A 680 42.84 -40.48 -9.28
CA ILE A 680 43.08 -39.65 -10.46
C ILE A 680 43.74 -40.44 -11.59
N ARG A 681 44.73 -41.31 -11.29
CA ARG A 681 45.34 -42.22 -12.29
C ARG A 681 44.30 -43.14 -12.93
N ILE A 682 43.40 -43.71 -12.12
CA ILE A 682 42.28 -44.52 -12.63
C ILE A 682 41.40 -43.70 -13.57
N LYS A 683 41.07 -42.45 -13.21
CA LYS A 683 40.28 -41.55 -14.05
C LYS A 683 40.96 -41.22 -15.37
N ALA A 684 42.27 -41.01 -15.38
CA ALA A 684 43.04 -40.79 -16.61
C ALA A 684 43.00 -42.02 -17.54
N ILE A 685 43.13 -43.23 -17.00
CA ILE A 685 43.00 -44.48 -17.77
C ILE A 685 41.59 -44.64 -18.35
N GLU A 686 40.55 -44.39 -17.54
CA GLU A 686 39.15 -44.43 -17.99
C GLU A 686 38.84 -43.36 -19.06
N ALA A 687 39.50 -42.20 -18.98
CA ALA A 687 39.45 -41.16 -20.00
C ALA A 687 40.08 -41.60 -21.32
N LEU A 688 41.29 -42.15 -21.29
CA LEU A 688 42.00 -42.68 -22.47
C LEU A 688 41.20 -43.78 -23.18
N GLY A 689 40.57 -44.68 -22.41
CA GLY A 689 39.68 -45.72 -22.95
C GLY A 689 38.47 -45.12 -23.69
N ARG A 690 37.77 -44.16 -23.06
CA ARG A 690 36.61 -43.48 -23.66
C ARG A 690 36.95 -42.73 -24.94
N MET A 691 38.11 -42.07 -24.96
CA MET A 691 38.62 -41.37 -26.14
C MET A 691 39.12 -42.31 -27.23
N ARG A 692 39.27 -43.61 -26.93
CA ARG A 692 39.90 -44.61 -27.79
C ARG A 692 41.31 -44.18 -28.26
N ALA A 693 42.09 -43.60 -27.36
CA ALA A 693 43.48 -43.20 -27.59
C ALA A 693 44.41 -44.42 -27.76
N VAL A 694 44.67 -44.82 -29.01
CA VAL A 694 45.45 -46.02 -29.37
C VAL A 694 46.89 -45.95 -28.82
N GLU A 695 47.41 -44.74 -28.66
CA GLU A 695 48.71 -44.44 -28.07
C GLU A 695 48.85 -44.99 -26.64
N ALA A 696 47.73 -45.12 -25.91
CA ALA A 696 47.71 -45.67 -24.55
C ALA A 696 47.95 -47.18 -24.48
N ALA A 697 47.79 -47.93 -25.59
CA ALA A 697 47.78 -49.39 -25.55
C ALA A 697 49.05 -50.01 -24.93
N LEU A 698 50.23 -49.45 -25.22
CA LEU A 698 51.50 -49.93 -24.65
C LEU A 698 51.59 -49.68 -23.14
N LEU A 699 51.20 -48.48 -22.70
CA LEU A 699 51.18 -48.11 -21.29
C LEU A 699 50.21 -49.00 -20.49
N LEU A 700 48.98 -49.18 -21.00
CA LEU A 700 47.97 -49.99 -20.34
C LEU A 700 48.39 -51.47 -20.23
N ARG A 701 49.03 -52.03 -21.26
CA ARG A 701 49.59 -53.40 -21.21
C ARG A 701 50.72 -53.50 -20.19
N THR A 702 51.54 -52.46 -20.05
CA THR A 702 52.58 -52.37 -19.01
C THR A 702 51.96 -52.38 -17.61
N ILE A 703 50.94 -51.53 -17.37
CA ILE A 703 50.22 -51.47 -16.08
C ILE A 703 49.62 -52.83 -15.69
N LEU A 704 49.06 -53.56 -16.66
CA LEU A 704 48.49 -54.90 -16.42
C LEU A 704 49.54 -55.96 -16.08
N ARG A 705 50.71 -55.92 -16.74
CA ARG A 705 51.69 -57.01 -16.73
C ARG A 705 52.85 -56.79 -15.77
N LYS A 706 53.11 -55.55 -15.35
CA LYS A 706 54.24 -55.21 -14.48
C LYS A 706 54.12 -55.94 -13.15
N ARG A 707 55.14 -56.73 -12.82
CA ARG A 707 55.25 -57.50 -11.58
C ARG A 707 56.34 -56.92 -10.69
N ASN A 708 56.13 -56.99 -9.38
CA ASN A 708 57.14 -56.73 -8.37
C ASN A 708 57.31 -58.01 -7.55
N GLY A 709 58.18 -58.92 -8.02
CA GLY A 709 58.26 -60.28 -7.51
C GLY A 709 57.03 -61.12 -7.88
N LEU A 710 56.37 -61.72 -6.87
CA LEU A 710 55.18 -62.56 -7.05
C LEU A 710 53.86 -61.76 -7.10
N SER A 711 53.88 -60.49 -6.68
CA SER A 711 52.72 -59.61 -6.72
C SER A 711 52.75 -58.70 -7.96
N TYR A 712 51.58 -58.19 -8.33
CA TYR A 712 51.50 -57.13 -9.33
C TYR A 712 52.10 -55.85 -8.76
N ALA A 713 52.85 -55.12 -9.60
CA ALA A 713 53.41 -53.83 -9.21
C ALA A 713 52.31 -52.77 -9.01
N GLU A 714 51.23 -52.85 -9.79
CA GLU A 714 50.13 -51.89 -9.74
C GLU A 714 48.89 -52.45 -9.00
N PRO A 715 48.14 -51.60 -8.26
CA PRO A 715 46.94 -51.99 -7.53
C PRO A 715 45.84 -52.60 -8.41
N ALA A 716 45.00 -53.45 -7.82
CA ALA A 716 43.92 -54.14 -8.54
C ALA A 716 42.93 -53.19 -9.24
N GLY A 717 42.58 -52.05 -8.60
CA GLY A 717 41.68 -51.06 -9.19
C GLY A 717 42.24 -50.40 -10.45
N LEU A 718 43.54 -50.09 -10.47
CA LEU A 718 44.22 -49.50 -11.64
C LEU A 718 44.32 -50.49 -12.79
N ARG A 719 44.69 -51.74 -12.49
CA ARG A 719 44.72 -52.83 -13.48
C ARG A 719 43.35 -53.10 -14.08
N ALA A 720 42.30 -53.12 -13.26
CA ALA A 720 40.94 -53.29 -13.74
C ALA A 720 40.49 -52.17 -14.69
N ALA A 721 40.86 -50.92 -14.41
CA ALA A 721 40.59 -49.80 -15.31
C ALA A 721 41.38 -49.93 -16.62
N ALA A 722 42.65 -50.37 -16.55
CA ALA A 722 43.50 -50.56 -17.72
C ALA A 722 43.01 -51.69 -18.64
N GLU A 723 42.51 -52.77 -18.07
CA GLU A 723 41.87 -53.87 -18.80
C GLU A 723 40.63 -53.39 -19.57
N GLU A 724 39.75 -52.65 -18.90
CA GLU A 724 38.54 -52.09 -19.50
C GLU A 724 38.87 -51.06 -20.59
N ALA A 725 39.85 -50.19 -20.36
CA ALA A 725 40.29 -49.22 -21.35
C ALA A 725 40.92 -49.89 -22.59
N LEU A 726 41.73 -50.93 -22.42
CA LEU A 726 42.27 -51.72 -23.54
C LEU A 726 41.17 -52.39 -24.34
N TYR A 727 40.15 -52.89 -23.65
CA TYR A 727 39.01 -53.51 -24.29
C TYR A 727 38.24 -52.51 -25.18
N GLN A 728 38.04 -51.28 -24.69
CA GLN A 728 37.44 -50.18 -25.46
C GLN A 728 38.29 -49.76 -26.67
N LEU A 729 39.62 -49.78 -26.54
CA LEU A 729 40.57 -49.47 -27.61
C LEU A 729 40.57 -50.52 -28.74
N GLU A 730 40.47 -51.80 -28.38
CA GLU A 730 40.54 -52.93 -29.33
C GLU A 730 39.22 -53.17 -30.09
N GLY A 731 38.19 -52.33 -29.88
CA GLY A 731 36.92 -52.40 -30.61
C GLY A 731 36.11 -53.67 -30.36
N ARG A 732 36.46 -54.45 -29.34
CA ARG A 732 35.68 -55.61 -28.92
C ARG A 732 34.44 -55.08 -28.19
N ALA A 733 33.25 -55.32 -28.73
CA ALA A 733 32.01 -54.88 -28.09
C ALA A 733 31.83 -55.59 -26.75
N PRO A 734 31.54 -54.89 -25.63
CA PRO A 734 31.40 -55.49 -24.29
C PRO A 734 30.58 -56.75 -24.39
N THR A 735 31.12 -57.87 -23.89
CA THR A 735 30.38 -59.13 -23.80
C THR A 735 28.99 -58.79 -23.27
N ALA A 736 27.99 -59.03 -24.10
CA ALA A 736 26.61 -58.55 -23.99
C ALA A 736 25.85 -59.15 -22.78
N ARG A 737 26.34 -58.88 -21.57
CA ARG A 737 25.71 -59.23 -20.29
C ARG A 737 25.64 -58.04 -19.32
N GLN A 738 25.95 -56.82 -19.77
CA GLN A 738 25.93 -55.61 -18.91
C GLN A 738 25.20 -54.41 -19.53
N SER A 739 24.50 -54.58 -20.66
CA SER A 739 23.86 -53.47 -21.36
C SER A 739 22.36 -53.64 -21.64
N GLN A 740 21.69 -54.64 -21.07
CA GLN A 740 20.25 -54.86 -21.32
C GLN A 740 19.31 -54.88 -20.09
N ASP A 741 19.79 -54.95 -18.84
CA ASP A 741 18.89 -54.97 -17.67
C ASP A 741 18.79 -53.63 -16.92
N GLY A 742 19.02 -52.52 -17.62
CA GLY A 742 18.63 -51.20 -17.14
C GLY A 742 17.52 -50.66 -18.03
N GLU A 743 16.26 -50.77 -17.59
CA GLU A 743 15.12 -50.15 -18.29
C GLU A 743 15.48 -48.71 -18.70
N PRO A 744 15.23 -48.32 -19.96
CA PRO A 744 15.28 -46.92 -20.32
C PRO A 744 14.16 -46.21 -19.55
N ALA A 745 14.52 -45.43 -18.53
CA ALA A 745 13.59 -44.51 -17.90
C ALA A 745 12.90 -43.67 -18.99
N PRO A 746 11.59 -43.40 -18.86
CA PRO A 746 10.85 -42.66 -19.87
C PRO A 746 11.59 -41.36 -20.14
N SER A 747 11.85 -41.12 -21.42
CA SER A 747 12.46 -39.88 -21.92
C SER A 747 11.57 -38.71 -21.51
N SER A 748 11.86 -38.12 -20.35
CA SER A 748 11.51 -36.74 -20.11
C SER A 748 12.29 -35.92 -21.12
N ASN A 749 11.59 -35.05 -21.85
CA ASN A 749 12.11 -34.20 -22.92
C ASN A 749 13.20 -33.24 -22.43
N VAL A 750 14.38 -33.76 -22.11
CA VAL A 750 15.58 -32.98 -21.76
C VAL A 750 16.64 -33.29 -22.80
N THR A 751 16.82 -32.34 -23.72
CA THR A 751 17.68 -32.36 -24.92
C THR A 751 19.19 -32.49 -24.62
N PHE A 752 19.59 -32.91 -23.41
CA PHE A 752 20.98 -32.88 -22.93
C PHE A 752 21.43 -34.19 -22.27
N ALA A 753 21.08 -35.34 -22.86
CA ALA A 753 21.56 -36.63 -22.38
C ALA A 753 23.02 -36.87 -22.79
N ARG A 754 23.97 -36.36 -21.98
CA ARG A 754 25.38 -36.79 -22.07
C ARG A 754 25.47 -38.32 -21.91
N PRO A 755 26.30 -39.01 -22.71
CA PRO A 755 26.51 -40.45 -22.54
C PRO A 755 26.96 -40.75 -21.11
N ARG A 756 26.29 -41.72 -20.47
CA ARG A 756 26.53 -42.04 -19.06
C ARG A 756 27.85 -42.80 -18.92
N ARG A 757 28.70 -42.37 -17.96
CA ARG A 757 30.06 -42.92 -17.73
C ARG A 757 30.07 -44.32 -17.11
N TYR A 758 29.11 -44.61 -16.23
CA TYR A 758 28.97 -45.91 -15.57
C TYR A 758 27.52 -46.36 -15.59
N PRO A 759 27.25 -47.68 -15.63
CA PRO A 759 25.90 -48.20 -15.41
C PRO A 759 25.42 -47.82 -14.00
N ARG A 760 24.13 -47.51 -13.89
CA ARG A 760 23.46 -47.25 -12.62
C ARG A 760 22.67 -48.49 -12.24
N TYR A 761 22.84 -48.93 -11.00
CA TYR A 761 22.13 -50.06 -10.43
C TYR A 761 21.02 -49.51 -9.54
N PRO A 762 19.74 -49.70 -9.90
CA PRO A 762 18.64 -49.45 -8.97
C PRO A 762 18.74 -50.44 -7.81
N LEU A 763 18.42 -49.98 -6.60
CA LEU A 763 18.47 -50.81 -5.41
C LEU A 763 17.04 -51.22 -5.06
N GLU A 764 16.80 -52.53 -4.91
CA GLU A 764 15.50 -53.08 -4.49
C GLU A 764 15.05 -52.50 -3.13
N SER A 765 16.01 -52.24 -2.24
CA SER A 765 15.79 -51.55 -0.98
C SER A 765 16.80 -50.41 -0.82
N PRO A 766 16.36 -49.18 -0.44
CA PRO A 766 17.26 -48.06 -0.29
C PRO A 766 18.34 -48.32 0.76
N TRP A 767 19.61 -48.12 0.39
CA TRP A 767 20.71 -48.24 1.33
C TRP A 767 20.77 -47.05 2.27
N ARG A 768 21.19 -47.29 3.52
CA ARG A 768 21.38 -46.21 4.50
C ARG A 768 22.66 -45.45 4.19
N ALA A 769 22.57 -44.14 4.17
CA ALA A 769 23.71 -43.26 4.05
C ALA A 769 23.73 -42.21 5.16
N ARG A 770 24.92 -41.68 5.46
CA ARG A 770 25.13 -40.59 6.41
C ARG A 770 26.02 -39.53 5.77
N ILE A 771 25.54 -38.30 5.79
CA ILE A 771 26.31 -37.12 5.43
C ILE A 771 27.09 -36.69 6.67
N ALA A 772 28.42 -36.65 6.56
CA ALA A 772 29.30 -36.15 7.61
C ALA A 772 29.62 -34.66 7.37
N GLY A 773 29.97 -33.93 8.44
CA GLY A 773 30.32 -32.52 8.37
C GLY A 773 29.70 -31.70 9.52
N PRO A 774 29.72 -30.36 9.42
CA PRO A 774 29.23 -29.46 10.47
C PRO A 774 27.75 -29.67 10.82
N GLN A 775 26.95 -30.04 9.83
CA GLN A 775 25.54 -30.42 9.98
C GLN A 775 25.36 -31.86 9.46
N PRO A 776 25.54 -32.87 10.32
CA PRO A 776 25.40 -34.26 9.92
C PRO A 776 23.93 -34.58 9.62
N ALA A 777 23.69 -35.39 8.61
CA ALA A 777 22.33 -35.75 8.18
C ALA A 777 22.22 -37.22 7.80
N SER A 778 21.06 -37.81 8.06
CA SER A 778 20.71 -39.13 7.54
C SER A 778 20.29 -39.03 6.08
N ALA A 779 20.59 -40.06 5.30
CA ALA A 779 20.21 -40.13 3.90
C ALA A 779 19.94 -41.57 3.46
N ARG A 780 19.30 -41.72 2.30
CA ARG A 780 19.01 -43.00 1.64
C ARG A 780 19.50 -42.97 0.21
N VAL A 781 20.05 -44.07 -0.26
CA VAL A 781 20.53 -44.23 -1.63
C VAL A 781 19.57 -45.16 -2.37
N ASN A 782 19.00 -44.68 -3.48
CA ASN A 782 18.05 -45.44 -4.30
C ASN A 782 18.71 -46.06 -5.54
N THR A 783 19.69 -45.36 -6.10
CA THR A 783 20.46 -45.82 -7.26
C THR A 783 21.93 -45.54 -7.03
N ILE A 784 22.81 -46.47 -7.39
CA ILE A 784 24.26 -46.30 -7.19
C ILE A 784 25.05 -46.74 -8.43
N SER A 785 26.23 -46.15 -8.62
CA SER A 785 27.19 -46.46 -9.68
C SER A 785 28.62 -46.28 -9.17
N MET A 786 29.62 -46.65 -9.97
CA MET A 786 31.03 -46.40 -9.64
C MET A 786 31.40 -44.91 -9.55
N GLY A 787 30.58 -44.02 -10.12
CA GLY A 787 30.85 -42.58 -10.18
C GLY A 787 29.95 -41.73 -9.31
N GLY A 788 28.92 -42.29 -8.67
CA GLY A 788 27.96 -41.50 -7.91
C GLY A 788 26.69 -42.26 -7.56
N ALA A 789 25.75 -41.55 -6.95
CA ALA A 789 24.50 -42.11 -6.43
C ALA A 789 23.34 -41.11 -6.50
N SER A 790 22.11 -41.61 -6.42
CA SER A 790 20.93 -40.79 -6.10
C SER A 790 20.69 -40.85 -4.60
N LEU A 791 20.74 -39.69 -3.95
CA LEU A 791 20.72 -39.52 -2.50
C LEU A 791 19.47 -38.75 -2.07
N GLN A 792 18.62 -39.37 -1.26
CA GLN A 792 17.54 -38.71 -0.52
C GLN A 792 18.02 -38.36 0.88
N SER A 793 18.25 -37.08 1.17
CA SER A 793 18.71 -36.64 2.48
C SER A 793 17.59 -35.99 3.30
N SER A 794 17.65 -36.13 4.62
CA SER A 794 16.81 -35.35 5.55
C SER A 794 17.21 -33.88 5.62
N ARG A 795 18.46 -33.54 5.22
CA ARG A 795 18.90 -32.16 5.02
C ARG A 795 18.65 -31.75 3.58
N ARG A 796 18.24 -30.51 3.37
CA ARG A 796 18.16 -29.94 2.03
C ARG A 796 19.56 -29.72 1.47
N LEU A 797 19.79 -30.21 0.25
CA LEU A 797 21.05 -30.08 -0.46
C LEU A 797 20.91 -29.11 -1.63
N GLN A 798 21.98 -28.38 -1.95
CA GLN A 798 22.06 -27.51 -3.11
C GLN A 798 23.08 -28.01 -4.13
N VAL A 799 22.90 -27.67 -5.41
CA VAL A 799 23.91 -27.96 -6.45
C VAL A 799 25.21 -27.25 -6.10
N GLY A 800 26.30 -28.01 -6.09
CA GLY A 800 27.63 -27.57 -5.64
C GLY A 800 27.95 -27.91 -4.18
N ASP A 801 26.97 -28.37 -3.38
CA ASP A 801 27.26 -28.83 -2.02
C ASP A 801 28.23 -30.01 -2.06
N SER A 802 29.30 -29.89 -1.27
CA SER A 802 30.31 -30.93 -1.10
C SER A 802 30.31 -31.49 0.31
N PHE A 803 30.35 -32.82 0.46
CA PHE A 803 30.38 -33.45 1.76
C PHE A 803 30.95 -34.87 1.72
N PRO A 804 31.61 -35.33 2.80
CA PRO A 804 31.89 -36.75 2.97
C PRO A 804 30.58 -37.52 3.18
N VAL A 805 30.41 -38.61 2.45
CA VAL A 805 29.26 -39.51 2.55
C VAL A 805 29.72 -40.92 2.94
N GLU A 806 29.02 -41.49 3.91
CA GLU A 806 29.17 -42.87 4.35
C GLU A 806 27.95 -43.66 3.85
N ILE A 807 28.14 -44.68 3.01
CA ILE A 807 27.06 -45.52 2.46
C ILE A 807 27.20 -46.93 3.01
N LYS A 808 26.13 -47.48 3.60
CA LYS A 808 26.08 -48.82 4.19
C LYS A 808 25.32 -49.79 3.29
N SER A 809 26.01 -50.84 2.86
CA SER A 809 25.47 -51.97 2.10
C SER A 809 25.70 -53.26 2.90
N GLY A 810 24.67 -53.70 3.63
CA GLY A 810 24.76 -54.82 4.57
C GLY A 810 25.83 -54.57 5.65
N LEU A 811 26.85 -55.45 5.71
CA LEU A 811 27.99 -55.35 6.63
C LEU A 811 29.13 -54.45 6.11
N ARG A 812 29.03 -53.94 4.87
CA ARG A 812 30.08 -53.13 4.24
C ARG A 812 29.73 -51.65 4.31
N THR A 813 30.75 -50.83 4.59
CA THR A 813 30.66 -49.37 4.59
C THR A 813 31.61 -48.80 3.54
N ILE A 814 31.11 -47.84 2.76
CA ILE A 814 31.85 -47.15 1.71
C ILE A 814 31.94 -45.68 2.10
N HIS A 815 33.14 -45.10 2.12
CA HIS A 815 33.34 -43.67 2.33
C HIS A 815 33.76 -43.01 1.03
N SER A 816 33.18 -41.85 0.73
CA SER A 816 33.54 -41.04 -0.42
C SER A 816 33.35 -39.56 -0.12
N LEU A 817 34.12 -38.71 -0.79
CA LEU A 817 33.78 -37.30 -0.91
C LEU A 817 32.86 -37.12 -2.11
N ALA A 818 31.69 -36.53 -1.88
CA ALA A 818 30.67 -36.35 -2.89
C ALA A 818 30.33 -34.87 -3.13
N VAL A 819 29.91 -34.56 -4.35
CA VAL A 819 29.38 -33.25 -4.75
C VAL A 819 28.00 -33.41 -5.38
N VAL A 820 27.07 -32.53 -5.03
CA VAL A 820 25.71 -32.52 -5.60
C VAL A 820 25.73 -31.90 -6.99
N ARG A 821 25.33 -32.68 -8.00
CA ARG A 821 25.32 -32.25 -9.41
C ARG A 821 23.95 -31.84 -9.91
N ASN A 822 22.89 -32.43 -9.37
CA ASN A 822 21.52 -32.07 -9.68
C ASN A 822 20.58 -32.34 -8.50
N ILE A 823 19.43 -31.67 -8.53
CA ILE A 823 18.34 -31.83 -7.56
C ILE A 823 17.11 -32.26 -8.36
N GLN A 824 16.46 -33.34 -7.94
CA GLN A 824 15.24 -33.88 -8.51
C GLN A 824 14.17 -33.93 -7.41
N SER A 825 12.90 -34.08 -7.81
CA SER A 825 11.76 -34.16 -6.87
C SER A 825 11.86 -35.35 -5.91
N ASP A 826 12.57 -36.40 -6.31
CA ASP A 826 12.73 -37.67 -5.60
C ASP A 826 14.14 -37.86 -5.00
N GLY A 827 15.02 -36.86 -5.02
CA GLY A 827 16.37 -36.96 -4.46
C GLY A 827 17.39 -36.04 -5.13
N SER A 828 18.62 -36.06 -4.64
CA SER A 828 19.75 -35.30 -5.20
C SER A 828 20.75 -36.26 -5.85
N GLY A 829 21.13 -36.01 -7.10
CA GLY A 829 22.19 -36.77 -7.76
C GLY A 829 23.56 -36.28 -7.31
N ILE A 830 24.34 -37.16 -6.71
CA ILE A 830 25.70 -36.89 -6.22
C ILE A 830 26.74 -37.59 -7.09
N GLU A 831 27.89 -36.93 -7.31
CA GLU A 831 29.08 -37.50 -7.95
C GLU A 831 30.16 -37.73 -6.89
N PHE A 832 30.84 -38.88 -6.97
CA PHE A 832 32.00 -39.19 -6.14
C PHE A 832 33.25 -38.54 -6.75
N VAL A 833 33.73 -37.47 -6.10
CA VAL A 833 34.92 -36.72 -6.55
C VAL A 833 36.22 -37.32 -6.00
N HIS A 834 36.15 -38.04 -4.89
CA HIS A 834 37.28 -38.79 -4.33
C HIS A 834 36.79 -40.01 -3.53
N MET A 835 37.57 -41.09 -3.57
CA MET A 835 37.29 -42.34 -2.84
C MET A 835 38.60 -43.11 -2.63
N ALA A 836 38.81 -43.61 -1.41
CA ALA A 836 39.98 -44.45 -1.11
C ALA A 836 39.97 -45.72 -1.95
N SER A 837 41.15 -46.24 -2.28
CA SER A 837 41.34 -47.42 -3.13
C SER A 837 40.57 -48.65 -2.62
N GLU A 838 40.58 -48.86 -1.30
CA GLU A 838 39.85 -49.94 -0.64
C GLU A 838 38.34 -49.81 -0.79
N ASP A 839 37.81 -48.60 -0.59
CA ASP A 839 36.37 -48.32 -0.67
C ASP A 839 35.87 -48.40 -2.12
N ARG A 840 36.68 -47.97 -3.09
CA ARG A 840 36.39 -48.14 -4.53
C ARG A 840 36.33 -49.61 -4.92
N GLU A 841 37.23 -50.43 -4.40
CA GLU A 841 37.23 -51.88 -4.67
C GLU A 841 36.07 -52.60 -3.95
N LYS A 842 35.71 -52.16 -2.73
CA LYS A 842 34.49 -52.65 -2.05
C LYS A 842 33.25 -52.33 -2.88
N LEU A 843 33.11 -51.08 -3.36
CA LEU A 843 31.99 -50.67 -4.20
C LEU A 843 31.93 -51.48 -5.49
N ARG A 844 33.05 -51.62 -6.21
CA ARG A 844 33.14 -52.43 -7.44
C ARG A 844 32.67 -53.88 -7.22
N ARG A 845 33.08 -54.51 -6.12
CA ARG A 845 32.65 -55.87 -5.77
C ARG A 845 31.15 -55.96 -5.47
N ILE A 846 30.59 -54.94 -4.82
CA ILE A 846 29.15 -54.88 -4.53
C ILE A 846 28.36 -54.71 -5.83
N LEU A 847 28.76 -53.77 -6.71
CA LEU A 847 28.06 -53.54 -7.98
C LEU A 847 28.13 -54.76 -8.92
N LYS A 848 29.24 -55.50 -8.92
CA LYS A 848 29.33 -56.79 -9.64
C LYS A 848 28.37 -57.85 -9.10
N GLY A 849 28.01 -57.78 -7.82
CA GLY A 849 26.99 -58.64 -7.22
C GLY A 849 25.60 -58.27 -7.74
N LEU A 850 25.28 -56.97 -7.73
CA LEU A 850 24.00 -56.43 -8.22
C LEU A 850 23.78 -56.57 -9.74
N SER A 851 24.81 -56.97 -10.48
CA SER A 851 24.73 -57.21 -11.93
C SER A 851 24.49 -58.69 -12.28
N LYS A 852 24.48 -59.58 -11.27
CA LYS A 852 24.30 -61.02 -11.42
C LYS A 852 22.90 -61.51 -11.01
N ASP A 853 22.21 -60.67 -10.24
CA ASP A 853 20.79 -60.74 -9.96
C ASP A 853 20.07 -59.86 -10.99
#